data_AF-A0AAD8YZ44-F1
#
_entry.id   AF-A0AAD8YZ44-F1
#
_cell.length_a   1.000
_cell.length_b   1.000
_cell.length_c   1.000
_cell.angle_alpha   90.00
_cell.angle_beta   90.00
_cell.angle_gamma   90.00
#
_symmetry.space_group_name_H-M   'P 1'
#
loop_
_entity.id
_entity.type
_entity.pdbx_description
1 polymer ?
#
loop_
_entity_poly.entity_id
_entity_poly.type
_entity_poly.pdbx_seq_one_letter_code
_entity_poly.pdbx_strand_id
1 'polypeptide(L)'
;GGAPMVRESGMIGRVSGRRFHGPSEWNDWTTIRRGVSIEMILRLDDSQGGVSMVRASGIVLISEVIMAFTSSDQEHLFGHLIETLQSKNNEARKYFNPLRLEDPKYERLPFSIRVLLEAAIRKCDGFYVKQEDVQNILNWEERQNEAEVPFSPARVLLQDFTGIPAMVDLAAMRDAVAKNGVDPTLINPKCPTDLIVDHSLQIDFSKCAIQNAPNPGGGDVQGAGPRSGSARPSPRGPQLGTQCGSRHGSCAKGSCSDTPSGSGRPPAVQIENTPLLCPFHLQPVSEQDTALRNQEMELIRNKERLQFFKWCSKAFKNVSVVPPDIGSVHQVNLEYLSQVVQEGEGFIYPDSVVGTDSHTTMINGLGILGWERVVCHVIGTDEGVGGIETEAVMLGQPVSLTLPQVVGCKLVGSISTLATSIDIVLCITKHLRQAGIGGKFVEFFGPGMSQLSAADRTTIANMCPEYNATISFFPVDDTTLKHFKQTNFTEERLELLEAYLKAVKLFRSYDDQAEDPQYSEVIEVNLSSIVPYVSGPKRPQDRVPVTCMKEDFLNCLNEKASHEVGFKGFHIPSEKQDTVVPFLHEGTKYTLSHGSVVIAAVISCTNNCNPSVMLTAGLLAKKAVEAGLSVKPYIRTSLAPGSGMVTHYLNASGVLPYLSKLGFEVIGYGCATCVGNTAPLPQSVVDAIKQGDLVACGVLSGSRHFEGRLCDCVRANYLASPPLVVAYAIAGTIGIDFEKEPLGVGADGTELFLKDLWPSKEELHHVEENNVVASIFRELRSRMQKGSTFWNSMDAPDAVLFPWDPKSTYIRCPPFFNRLSKEVSGLGSIENAHALLFLGDKVTTDHISPAGSIARVSAAAKYLQSKRLTPREFNSYGARRGNDAVMTRGTFASIKLQNRLVGKTGPKTLHIPSGQMMDVFEAAERYQRDGVPLIILAGKEYGSGSSRDWAAKGPYLLGVRAVIAESFAKMHKNHLVSMGIAPLQFLPGQSADSLQLSGKERFSISMLEQVNTRQEITVLTSTGKSFSVVALFENKMDVTFYKHGGILKYVAHRRLYQVEYAMEAIGHAGTCLGILANDGVLLAAERRNIHKLLDEVFFSEKIYKLNEDMACSVAGITSDANVLTNELRLIAQRYLLQYQEPIPCEQLVTALCDIKQAYTQFGGKRPFGVSLLYMGWDKHYGFQLYQSDPSGNYGGWKATCIGNNSAAAVSMLKQDFKEGEMTLSTALALAIKVLNKTMDVSKLSAEKVEIATLTREKR
;
A
#
# COMPACT_ATOMS: atom_id res chain seq x y z
N GLY A 1 63.42 26.26 -24.90
CA GLY A 1 63.86 27.24 -25.91
C GLY A 1 63.24 28.59 -25.60
N GLY A 2 63.84 29.69 -26.05
CA GLY A 2 63.37 31.05 -25.74
C GLY A 2 62.25 31.56 -26.66
N ALA A 3 61.60 32.65 -26.24
CA ALA A 3 60.71 33.48 -27.07
C ALA A 3 61.50 34.54 -27.87
N PRO A 4 60.86 35.23 -28.83
CA PRO A 4 60.41 36.62 -28.58
C PRO A 4 58.95 36.88 -29.05
N MET A 5 58.15 37.85 -28.57
CA MET A 5 58.31 39.17 -27.92
C MET A 5 58.44 40.38 -28.90
N VAL A 6 57.99 41.58 -28.45
CA VAL A 6 58.01 42.95 -29.10
C VAL A 6 56.69 43.32 -29.83
N ARG A 7 55.98 44.45 -29.59
CA ARG A 7 56.13 45.61 -28.66
C ARG A 7 54.84 46.46 -28.47
N GLU A 8 54.76 47.21 -27.35
CA GLU A 8 54.28 48.62 -27.11
C GLU A 8 53.06 49.24 -27.87
N SER A 9 52.22 50.16 -27.33
CA SER A 9 52.17 50.92 -26.05
C SER A 9 50.82 51.67 -25.85
N GLY A 10 50.47 52.14 -24.64
CA GLY A 10 49.34 53.09 -24.38
C GLY A 10 48.74 53.08 -22.95
N MET A 11 48.66 54.23 -22.27
CA MET A 11 48.29 54.37 -20.83
C MET A 11 46.81 54.16 -20.45
N ILE A 12 46.54 53.66 -19.22
CA ILE A 12 45.95 54.38 -18.05
C ILE A 12 45.82 53.43 -16.83
N GLY A 13 46.01 53.93 -15.59
CA GLY A 13 45.59 53.34 -14.28
C GLY A 13 46.03 51.88 -13.95
N ARG A 14 47.13 51.56 -13.24
CA ARG A 14 47.42 51.77 -11.79
C ARG A 14 46.25 51.36 -10.85
N VAL A 15 46.39 50.47 -9.86
CA VAL A 15 47.59 49.89 -9.17
C VAL A 15 47.41 48.41 -8.78
N SER A 16 48.44 47.58 -9.01
CA SER A 16 48.74 46.29 -8.33
C SER A 16 49.79 46.54 -7.23
N GLY A 17 49.96 45.76 -6.15
CA GLY A 17 49.72 44.33 -5.93
C GLY A 17 51.06 43.55 -5.82
N ARG A 18 51.16 42.63 -4.84
CA ARG A 18 52.23 41.62 -4.59
C ARG A 18 53.48 42.00 -3.77
N ARG A 19 53.71 41.14 -2.75
CA ARG A 19 54.95 40.45 -2.31
C ARG A 19 56.31 41.18 -2.23
N PHE A 20 57.01 40.93 -1.13
CA PHE A 20 58.46 40.71 -1.12
C PHE A 20 58.80 39.39 -0.39
N HIS A 21 59.97 38.80 -0.65
CA HIS A 21 60.56 37.76 0.18
C HIS A 21 61.23 38.39 1.43
N GLY A 22 61.34 37.65 2.52
CA GLY A 22 62.02 38.12 3.73
C GLY A 22 63.53 37.86 3.70
N PRO A 23 64.25 38.32 4.73
CA PRO A 23 65.35 37.59 5.34
C PRO A 23 64.95 36.98 6.69
N SER A 24 65.87 36.21 7.26
CA SER A 24 65.82 35.65 8.62
C SER A 24 66.03 36.70 9.72
N GLU A 25 65.94 36.24 10.98
CA GLU A 25 66.20 36.99 12.23
C GLU A 25 65.17 38.07 12.60
N TRP A 26 64.20 37.70 13.45
CA TRP A 26 63.78 38.47 14.64
C TRP A 26 63.19 37.47 15.65
N ASN A 27 64.00 37.07 16.64
CA ASN A 27 63.50 36.41 17.85
C ASN A 27 62.86 37.46 18.79
N ASP A 28 62.20 36.97 19.83
CA ASP A 28 61.68 37.73 20.98
C ASP A 28 60.73 38.89 20.69
N TRP A 29 59.43 38.58 20.72
CA TRP A 29 58.45 39.42 21.43
C TRP A 29 57.64 38.56 22.41
N THR A 30 58.26 38.25 23.54
CA THR A 30 57.68 37.53 24.68
C THR A 30 56.62 38.37 25.40
N THR A 31 55.49 38.62 24.73
CA THR A 31 54.32 39.31 25.32
C THR A 31 53.55 38.36 26.22
N ILE A 32 53.94 38.33 27.49
CA ILE A 32 53.38 37.47 28.54
C ILE A 32 51.89 37.81 28.79
N ARG A 33 50.97 37.04 28.19
CA ARG A 33 49.60 36.83 28.73
C ARG A 33 49.63 35.60 29.64
N ARG A 34 49.19 35.74 30.90
CA ARG A 34 49.13 34.65 31.90
C ARG A 34 47.68 34.37 32.31
N GLY A 35 47.39 33.11 32.57
CA GLY A 35 46.22 32.68 33.35
C GLY A 35 45.51 31.49 32.73
N VAL A 36 45.06 30.59 33.60
CA VAL A 36 44.34 29.34 33.31
C VAL A 36 45.23 28.26 32.68
N SER A 37 45.05 27.02 33.14
CA SER A 37 45.67 25.82 32.58
C SER A 37 44.67 24.67 32.54
N ILE A 38 44.57 24.02 31.37
CA ILE A 38 43.82 22.77 31.19
C ILE A 38 44.86 21.66 31.14
N GLU A 39 44.87 20.81 32.17
CA GLU A 39 45.75 19.64 32.24
C GLU A 39 44.92 18.36 32.08
N MET A 40 45.34 17.50 31.15
CA MET A 40 44.93 16.09 31.13
C MET A 40 45.84 15.34 32.11
N ILE A 41 45.29 14.91 33.24
CA ILE A 41 46.07 14.30 34.32
C ILE A 41 46.12 12.78 34.14
N LEU A 42 47.32 12.31 33.79
CA LEU A 42 47.83 10.93 33.87
C LEU A 42 47.24 9.87 32.91
N ARG A 43 48.14 9.27 32.11
CA ARG A 43 48.29 7.80 32.17
C ARG A 43 48.88 7.47 33.55
N LEU A 44 48.27 6.54 34.28
CA LEU A 44 48.85 6.00 35.51
C LEU A 44 49.86 4.90 35.15
N ASP A 45 51.05 4.94 35.75
CA ASP A 45 51.93 3.77 35.85
C ASP A 45 52.83 3.88 37.09
N ASP A 46 53.35 2.75 37.56
CA ASP A 46 53.83 2.61 38.95
C ASP A 46 55.34 2.80 39.17
N SER A 47 55.67 3.57 40.22
CA SER A 47 56.91 3.53 41.01
C SER A 47 58.26 4.04 40.43
N GLN A 48 58.96 4.81 41.28
CA GLN A 48 60.39 5.14 41.31
C GLN A 48 61.09 5.79 40.09
N GLY A 49 61.38 7.10 40.22
CA GLY A 49 62.74 7.62 39.97
C GLY A 49 63.00 8.40 38.67
N GLY A 50 63.02 9.73 38.79
CA GLY A 50 63.58 10.64 37.77
C GLY A 50 62.53 11.34 36.91
N VAL A 51 62.63 12.67 36.80
CA VAL A 51 61.71 13.49 36.00
C VAL A 51 62.39 13.92 34.69
N SER A 52 61.75 13.63 33.56
CA SER A 52 62.07 14.25 32.27
C SER A 52 60.78 14.68 31.55
N MET A 53 60.69 15.96 31.19
CA MET A 53 59.60 16.47 30.37
C MET A 53 59.86 16.12 28.89
N VAL A 54 58.92 15.44 28.25
CA VAL A 54 58.90 15.28 26.79
C VAL A 54 58.00 16.36 26.18
N ARG A 55 58.62 17.43 25.65
CA ARG A 55 57.96 18.30 24.66
C ARG A 55 57.95 17.58 23.32
N ALA A 56 56.77 17.32 22.76
CA ALA A 56 56.62 16.89 21.38
C ALA A 56 56.16 18.08 20.51
N SER A 57 57.08 18.62 19.71
CA SER A 57 56.81 19.73 18.79
C SER A 57 57.28 19.38 17.38
N GLY A 58 56.35 19.29 16.42
CA GLY A 58 56.67 19.06 15.01
C GLY A 58 55.43 18.89 14.14
N ILE A 59 55.15 19.89 13.27
CA ILE A 59 54.14 19.80 12.21
C ILE A 59 54.78 20.19 10.88
N VAL A 60 55.02 19.19 10.04
CA VAL A 60 55.41 19.24 8.61
C VAL A 60 54.91 17.89 8.06
N LEU A 61 54.11 17.76 6.99
CA LEU A 61 53.65 18.68 5.95
C LEU A 61 52.21 18.28 5.55
N ILE A 62 51.26 19.23 5.41
CA ILE A 62 49.97 18.98 4.76
C ILE A 62 49.68 20.11 3.77
N SER A 63 49.94 19.86 2.49
CA SER A 63 49.63 20.82 1.40
C SER A 63 48.92 20.18 0.20
N GLU A 64 48.64 18.88 0.20
CA GLU A 64 47.97 18.17 -0.91
C GLU A 64 46.55 17.68 -0.56
N VAL A 65 46.14 17.76 0.72
CA VAL A 65 44.79 17.35 1.17
C VAL A 65 43.76 18.50 1.08
N ILE A 66 44.22 19.75 0.99
CA ILE A 66 43.39 20.98 1.12
C ILE A 66 42.66 21.35 -0.19
N MET A 67 42.26 20.35 -0.98
CA MET A 67 41.31 20.49 -2.10
C MET A 67 40.25 19.38 -2.15
N ALA A 68 40.22 18.43 -1.20
CA ALA A 68 39.39 17.23 -1.29
C ALA A 68 38.07 17.25 -0.47
N PHE A 69 37.84 18.24 0.40
CA PHE A 69 36.73 18.20 1.38
C PHE A 69 35.77 19.40 1.29
N THR A 70 34.73 19.25 0.45
CA THR A 70 33.51 20.07 0.48
C THR A 70 32.25 19.24 0.19
N SER A 71 31.87 18.34 1.10
CA SER A 71 30.50 17.77 1.21
C SER A 71 30.27 17.22 2.61
N SER A 72 29.01 17.15 3.05
CA SER A 72 28.59 16.31 4.18
C SER A 72 28.35 14.87 3.70
N ASP A 73 28.36 13.92 4.63
CA ASP A 73 27.16 13.13 5.01
C ASP A 73 27.52 12.07 6.08
N GLN A 74 26.54 11.33 6.60
CA GLN A 74 26.80 10.16 7.44
C GLN A 74 27.11 8.96 6.54
N GLU A 75 28.23 8.27 6.79
CA GLU A 75 28.56 7.06 6.02
C GLU A 75 27.52 5.96 6.25
N HIS A 76 26.87 5.55 5.16
CA HIS A 76 25.95 4.43 5.11
C HIS A 76 26.71 3.11 5.30
N LEU A 77 26.12 2.12 5.99
CA LEU A 77 26.82 0.88 6.38
C LEU A 77 27.43 0.11 5.19
N PHE A 78 26.71 0.10 4.07
CA PHE A 78 27.15 -0.47 2.78
C PHE A 78 27.68 0.58 1.79
N GLY A 79 28.13 1.75 2.26
CA GLY A 79 28.59 2.86 1.42
C GLY A 79 29.78 2.51 0.52
N HIS A 80 30.59 1.51 0.89
CA HIS A 80 31.69 0.97 0.09
C HIS A 80 31.23 0.27 -1.21
N LEU A 81 29.96 -0.16 -1.28
CA LEU A 81 29.34 -0.72 -2.48
C LEU A 81 28.91 0.35 -3.49
N ILE A 82 29.01 1.65 -3.16
CA ILE A 82 28.53 2.72 -4.04
C ILE A 82 29.48 2.89 -5.23
N GLU A 83 28.92 2.74 -6.43
CA GLU A 83 29.59 2.91 -7.71
C GLU A 83 28.97 4.06 -8.51
N THR A 84 29.65 4.47 -9.57
CA THR A 84 29.18 5.53 -10.49
C THR A 84 29.13 4.97 -11.90
N LEU A 85 27.92 4.89 -12.45
CA LEU A 85 27.67 4.54 -13.84
C LEU A 85 27.82 5.80 -14.70
N GLN A 86 28.65 5.71 -15.74
CA GLN A 86 28.88 6.79 -16.70
C GLN A 86 27.94 6.64 -17.89
N SER A 87 27.02 7.58 -18.07
CA SER A 87 26.25 7.71 -19.32
C SER A 87 27.12 8.36 -20.41
N LYS A 88 26.85 8.07 -21.69
CA LYS A 88 27.54 8.69 -22.84
C LYS A 88 27.47 10.22 -22.85
N ASN A 89 26.49 10.80 -22.16
CA ASN A 89 26.27 12.25 -22.05
C ASN A 89 26.98 12.90 -20.84
N ASN A 90 27.98 12.25 -20.22
CA ASN A 90 28.71 12.72 -19.03
C ASN A 90 27.87 12.91 -17.75
N GLU A 91 26.60 12.50 -17.71
CA GLU A 91 25.86 12.39 -16.45
C GLU A 91 26.29 11.15 -15.68
N ALA A 92 26.98 11.39 -14.55
CA ALA A 92 27.40 10.39 -13.59
C ALA A 92 26.25 10.01 -12.64
N ARG A 93 25.75 8.77 -12.70
CA ARG A 93 24.65 8.28 -11.84
C ARG A 93 25.17 7.27 -10.82
N LYS A 94 24.84 7.46 -9.53
CA LYS A 94 25.29 6.56 -8.46
C LYS A 94 24.37 5.35 -8.30
N TYR A 95 24.93 4.20 -7.92
CA TYR A 95 24.17 3.01 -7.57
C TYR A 95 24.92 2.16 -6.53
N PHE A 96 24.22 1.29 -5.82
CA PHE A 96 24.85 0.25 -5.00
C PHE A 96 25.14 -0.96 -5.90
N ASN A 97 26.38 -1.45 -5.94
CA ASN A 97 26.76 -2.65 -6.68
C ASN A 97 26.89 -3.86 -5.72
N PRO A 98 25.95 -4.83 -5.73
CA PRO A 98 26.03 -6.00 -4.86
C PRO A 98 27.23 -6.92 -5.17
N LEU A 99 27.83 -6.85 -6.36
CA LEU A 99 29.03 -7.64 -6.69
C LEU A 99 30.23 -7.28 -5.79
N ARG A 100 30.28 -6.05 -5.25
CA ARG A 100 31.31 -5.62 -4.29
C ARG A 100 31.15 -6.21 -2.88
N LEU A 101 30.14 -7.07 -2.66
CA LEU A 101 30.12 -7.97 -1.50
C LEU A 101 31.14 -9.10 -1.60
N GLU A 102 31.67 -9.36 -2.82
CA GLU A 102 32.63 -10.43 -3.15
C GLU A 102 32.15 -11.86 -2.79
N ASP A 103 30.86 -12.04 -2.49
CA ASP A 103 30.23 -13.31 -2.18
C ASP A 103 29.65 -13.99 -3.44
N PRO A 104 30.14 -15.18 -3.85
CA PRO A 104 29.65 -15.90 -5.03
C PRO A 104 28.20 -16.39 -4.91
N LYS A 105 27.57 -16.32 -3.72
CA LYS A 105 26.13 -16.57 -3.57
C LYS A 105 25.29 -15.61 -4.40
N TYR A 106 25.70 -14.33 -4.55
CA TYR A 106 24.90 -13.32 -5.24
C TYR A 106 24.53 -13.71 -6.67
N GLU A 107 25.48 -14.22 -7.44
CA GLU A 107 25.26 -14.59 -8.84
C GLU A 107 24.40 -15.86 -9.02
N ARG A 108 24.18 -16.63 -7.94
CA ARG A 108 23.28 -17.79 -7.91
C ARG A 108 21.85 -17.46 -7.51
N LEU A 109 21.62 -16.35 -6.80
CA LEU A 109 20.29 -15.96 -6.33
C LEU A 109 19.30 -15.82 -7.51
N PRO A 110 18.03 -16.23 -7.37
CA PRO A 110 16.98 -15.84 -8.32
C PRO A 110 16.89 -14.32 -8.46
N PHE A 111 16.56 -13.82 -9.65
CA PHE A 111 16.53 -12.39 -9.98
C PHE A 111 15.53 -11.62 -9.10
N SER A 112 14.40 -12.23 -8.76
CA SER A 112 13.43 -11.70 -7.79
C SER A 112 14.05 -11.47 -6.39
N ILE A 113 14.97 -12.34 -5.94
CA ILE A 113 15.68 -12.20 -4.67
C ILE A 113 16.80 -11.16 -4.75
N ARG A 114 17.46 -11.01 -5.91
CA ARG A 114 18.44 -9.92 -6.14
C ARG A 114 17.80 -8.53 -5.97
N VAL A 115 16.55 -8.35 -6.41
CA VAL A 115 15.80 -7.09 -6.20
C VAL A 115 15.44 -6.86 -4.72
N LEU A 116 15.11 -7.91 -3.95
CA LEU A 116 14.94 -7.80 -2.50
C LEU A 116 16.26 -7.38 -1.82
N LEU A 117 17.39 -7.96 -2.25
CA LEU A 117 18.71 -7.69 -1.69
C LEU A 117 19.17 -6.24 -1.96
N GLU A 118 19.00 -5.72 -3.18
CA GLU A 118 19.31 -4.33 -3.50
C GLU A 118 18.52 -3.36 -2.60
N ALA A 119 17.22 -3.59 -2.46
CA ALA A 119 16.36 -2.75 -1.64
C ALA A 119 16.76 -2.80 -0.15
N ALA A 120 17.17 -3.96 0.36
CA ALA A 120 17.66 -4.12 1.72
C ALA A 120 19.03 -3.46 1.94
N ILE A 121 19.98 -3.61 1.00
CA ILE A 121 21.28 -2.93 1.03
C ILE A 121 21.07 -1.42 1.09
N ARG A 122 20.37 -0.84 0.10
CA ARG A 122 20.18 0.61 -0.06
C ARG A 122 19.37 1.26 1.07
N LYS A 123 18.53 0.49 1.78
CA LYS A 123 17.71 0.99 2.90
C LYS A 123 18.19 0.55 4.28
N CYS A 124 19.39 -0.03 4.41
CA CYS A 124 19.98 -0.45 5.68
C CYS A 124 20.25 0.74 6.62
N ASP A 125 19.27 1.09 7.45
CA ASP A 125 19.32 2.15 8.45
C ASP A 125 19.71 1.66 9.86
N GLY A 126 19.85 0.35 10.05
CA GLY A 126 20.14 -0.29 11.34
C GLY A 126 18.94 -0.41 12.28
N PHE A 127 17.74 0.01 11.85
CA PHE A 127 16.53 0.04 12.68
C PHE A 127 15.35 -0.68 12.02
N TYR A 128 14.92 -0.25 10.84
CA TYR A 128 13.92 -0.93 10.00
C TYR A 128 14.53 -1.99 9.10
N VAL A 129 15.77 -1.77 8.66
CA VAL A 129 16.54 -2.73 7.86
C VAL A 129 17.94 -2.79 8.43
N LYS A 130 18.35 -3.99 8.84
CA LYS A 130 19.63 -4.24 9.50
C LYS A 130 20.60 -4.99 8.59
N GLN A 131 21.86 -4.99 9.00
CA GLN A 131 22.88 -5.86 8.42
C GLN A 131 22.51 -7.35 8.53
N GLU A 132 21.85 -7.77 9.62
CA GLU A 132 21.29 -9.12 9.80
C GLU A 132 20.32 -9.49 8.66
N ASP A 133 19.47 -8.55 8.24
CA ASP A 133 18.44 -8.78 7.23
C ASP A 133 19.06 -8.93 5.84
N VAL A 134 20.02 -8.06 5.49
CA VAL A 134 20.81 -8.16 4.25
C VAL A 134 21.53 -9.51 4.18
N GLN A 135 22.12 -9.97 5.29
CA GLN A 135 22.80 -11.27 5.35
C GLN A 135 21.83 -12.45 5.25
N ASN A 136 20.60 -12.34 5.80
CA ASN A 136 19.56 -13.35 5.67
C ASN A 136 19.07 -13.47 4.21
N ILE A 137 18.94 -12.36 3.47
CA ILE A 137 18.58 -12.37 2.04
C ILE A 137 19.74 -12.91 1.18
N LEU A 138 21.00 -12.58 1.50
CA LEU A 138 22.16 -13.13 0.78
C LEU A 138 22.32 -14.64 1.00
N ASN A 139 21.98 -15.15 2.20
CA ASN A 139 21.94 -16.57 2.54
C ASN A 139 20.57 -17.23 2.19
N TRP A 140 19.86 -16.73 1.17
CA TRP A 140 18.50 -17.19 0.83
C TRP A 140 18.34 -18.71 0.69
N GLU A 141 19.32 -19.41 0.12
CA GLU A 141 19.30 -20.89 -0.03
C GLU A 141 19.15 -21.61 1.33
N GLU A 142 19.73 -21.05 2.39
CA GLU A 142 19.70 -21.58 3.77
C GLU A 142 18.56 -20.99 4.61
N ARG A 143 17.91 -19.91 4.14
CA ARG A 143 16.97 -19.07 4.94
C ARG A 143 15.54 -18.99 4.41
N GLN A 144 15.31 -19.51 3.21
CA GLN A 144 14.01 -19.63 2.58
C GLN A 144 12.98 -20.33 3.48
N ASN A 145 11.77 -19.75 3.57
CA ASN A 145 10.66 -20.08 4.47
C ASN A 145 10.95 -19.93 5.99
N GLU A 146 12.14 -19.54 6.43
CA GLU A 146 12.48 -19.37 7.86
C GLU A 146 12.61 -17.90 8.30
N ALA A 147 13.34 -17.09 7.53
CA ALA A 147 13.63 -15.71 7.91
C ALA A 147 12.49 -14.75 7.56
N GLU A 148 12.00 -13.95 8.52
CA GLU A 148 11.26 -12.71 8.21
C GLU A 148 12.28 -11.62 7.85
N VAL A 149 12.06 -10.93 6.73
CA VAL A 149 12.92 -9.86 6.22
C VAL A 149 12.09 -8.61 5.84
N PRO A 150 12.61 -7.40 6.06
CA PRO A 150 11.97 -6.15 5.65
C PRO A 150 12.20 -5.85 4.16
N PHE A 151 11.12 -5.53 3.44
CA PHE A 151 11.19 -5.06 2.06
C PHE A 151 10.70 -3.61 1.94
N SER A 152 11.53 -2.74 1.35
CA SER A 152 11.20 -1.33 1.08
C SER A 152 10.95 -1.13 -0.43
N PRO A 153 9.70 -1.25 -0.91
CA PRO A 153 9.39 -1.08 -2.33
C PRO A 153 9.66 0.35 -2.79
N ALA A 154 10.01 0.51 -4.07
CA ALA A 154 10.29 1.82 -4.66
C ALA A 154 9.06 2.74 -4.72
N ARG A 155 7.86 2.18 -4.93
CA ARG A 155 6.59 2.93 -5.04
C ARG A 155 5.36 2.14 -4.58
N VAL A 156 4.23 2.82 -4.51
CA VAL A 156 2.93 2.30 -4.07
C VAL A 156 1.87 2.53 -5.16
N LEU A 157 0.96 1.56 -5.34
CA LEU A 157 -0.16 1.62 -6.27
C LEU A 157 -1.52 1.52 -5.54
N LEU A 158 -2.40 2.50 -5.76
CA LEU A 158 -3.73 2.58 -5.16
C LEU A 158 -4.84 2.58 -6.23
N GLN A 159 -5.94 1.90 -5.95
CA GLN A 159 -7.19 1.99 -6.70
C GLN A 159 -8.27 2.71 -5.87
N ASP A 160 -9.33 3.22 -6.50
CA ASP A 160 -10.20 4.21 -5.84
C ASP A 160 -11.06 3.70 -4.66
N PHE A 161 -11.28 2.41 -4.50
CA PHE A 161 -11.94 1.86 -3.30
C PHE A 161 -10.96 1.66 -2.13
N THR A 162 -9.67 1.50 -2.34
CA THR A 162 -8.65 1.35 -1.27
C THR A 162 -7.90 2.66 -0.99
N GLY A 163 -7.71 3.48 -2.02
CA GLY A 163 -7.07 4.79 -1.91
C GLY A 163 -7.92 5.85 -1.20
N ILE A 164 -9.26 5.80 -1.27
CA ILE A 164 -10.12 6.71 -0.49
C ILE A 164 -9.84 6.60 1.02
N PRO A 165 -9.97 5.43 1.69
CA PRO A 165 -9.72 5.36 3.12
C PRO A 165 -8.26 5.67 3.47
N ALA A 166 -7.28 5.19 2.69
CA ALA A 166 -5.86 5.48 2.93
C ALA A 166 -5.55 6.98 2.93
N MET A 167 -6.05 7.72 1.93
CA MET A 167 -5.86 9.17 1.87
C MET A 167 -6.71 9.94 2.90
N VAL A 168 -7.89 9.43 3.28
CA VAL A 168 -8.71 9.95 4.40
C VAL A 168 -7.97 9.83 5.72
N ASP A 169 -7.28 8.72 5.96
CA ASP A 169 -6.50 8.50 7.19
C ASP A 169 -5.25 9.38 7.25
N LEU A 170 -4.59 9.65 6.12
CA LEU A 170 -3.53 10.66 6.04
C LEU A 170 -4.05 12.09 6.27
N ALA A 171 -5.23 12.43 5.76
CA ALA A 171 -5.87 13.73 6.01
C ALA A 171 -6.26 13.90 7.49
N ALA A 172 -6.78 12.84 8.12
CA ALA A 172 -7.10 12.83 9.55
C ALA A 172 -5.85 12.84 10.44
N MET A 173 -4.76 12.22 10.00
CA MET A 173 -3.45 12.29 10.66
C MET A 173 -2.87 13.70 10.61
N ARG A 174 -3.03 14.44 9.50
CA ARG A 174 -2.68 15.87 9.41
C ARG A 174 -3.44 16.71 10.43
N ASP A 175 -4.75 16.53 10.53
CA ASP A 175 -5.56 17.18 11.55
C ASP A 175 -5.07 16.85 12.98
N ALA A 176 -4.68 15.60 13.23
CA ALA A 176 -4.26 15.13 14.54
C ALA A 176 -2.91 15.70 15.00
N VAL A 177 -1.93 15.82 14.09
CA VAL A 177 -0.63 16.44 14.40
C VAL A 177 -0.75 17.96 14.50
N ALA A 178 -1.56 18.60 13.64
CA ALA A 178 -1.84 20.04 13.71
C ALA A 178 -2.50 20.43 15.04
N LYS A 179 -3.48 19.64 15.53
CA LYS A 179 -4.10 19.82 16.86
C LYS A 179 -3.11 19.67 18.03
N ASN A 180 -1.98 18.99 17.82
CA ASN A 180 -0.91 18.81 18.81
C ASN A 180 0.25 19.83 18.68
N GLY A 181 0.15 20.77 17.74
CA GLY A 181 1.14 21.84 17.50
C GLY A 181 2.29 21.46 16.56
N VAL A 182 2.15 20.39 15.77
CA VAL A 182 3.15 19.94 14.79
C VAL A 182 2.70 20.27 13.36
N ASP A 183 3.64 20.65 12.50
CA ASP A 183 3.37 20.97 11.10
C ASP A 183 2.74 19.78 10.34
N PRO A 184 1.50 19.90 9.81
CA PRO A 184 0.87 18.86 9.02
C PRO A 184 1.59 18.55 7.70
N THR A 185 2.46 19.43 7.17
CA THR A 185 3.24 19.10 5.96
C THR A 185 4.31 18.03 6.18
N LEU A 186 4.60 17.66 7.44
CA LEU A 186 5.43 16.49 7.75
C LEU A 186 4.73 15.15 7.45
N ILE A 187 3.40 15.15 7.35
CA ILE A 187 2.60 13.99 6.90
C ILE A 187 2.49 14.04 5.37
N ASN A 188 3.38 13.29 4.73
CA ASN A 188 3.50 13.12 3.28
C ASN A 188 4.09 11.73 2.96
N PRO A 189 3.61 11.05 1.91
CA PRO A 189 4.21 9.80 1.44
C PRO A 189 5.70 9.90 1.13
N LYS A 190 6.45 8.85 1.45
CA LYS A 190 7.92 8.76 1.31
C LYS A 190 8.36 8.18 -0.01
N CYS A 191 7.62 7.21 -0.53
CA CYS A 191 7.73 6.73 -1.90
C CYS A 191 6.70 7.45 -2.81
N PRO A 192 6.90 7.47 -4.14
CA PRO A 192 5.83 7.72 -5.10
C PRO A 192 4.60 6.84 -4.80
N THR A 193 3.43 7.46 -4.88
CA THR A 193 2.12 6.83 -4.65
C THR A 193 1.24 7.20 -5.84
N ASP A 194 0.99 6.23 -6.72
CA ASP A 194 0.13 6.41 -7.87
C ASP A 194 -1.28 5.92 -7.54
N LEU A 195 -2.27 6.81 -7.63
CA LEU A 195 -3.68 6.47 -7.42
C LEU A 195 -4.44 6.52 -8.73
N ILE A 196 -5.18 5.47 -9.05
CA ILE A 196 -5.91 5.31 -10.30
C ILE A 196 -7.40 5.08 -9.99
N VAL A 197 -8.29 5.66 -10.81
CA VAL A 197 -9.74 5.58 -10.62
C VAL A 197 -10.39 4.75 -11.73
N ASP A 198 -10.82 3.53 -11.39
CA ASP A 198 -11.37 2.55 -12.33
C ASP A 198 -12.41 1.58 -11.74
N HIS A 199 -12.47 1.43 -10.41
CA HIS A 199 -13.47 0.62 -9.70
C HIS A 199 -14.82 1.35 -9.52
N SER A 200 -14.87 2.62 -9.93
CA SER A 200 -16.02 3.52 -9.74
C SER A 200 -17.17 3.30 -10.75
N LEU A 201 -16.91 2.74 -11.93
CA LEU A 201 -17.89 2.62 -13.01
C LEU A 201 -18.98 1.59 -12.73
N GLN A 202 -20.23 2.01 -12.92
CA GLN A 202 -21.43 1.16 -12.85
C GLN A 202 -22.18 1.28 -14.17
N ILE A 203 -22.57 0.12 -14.73
CA ILE A 203 -23.30 0.06 -16.00
C ILE A 203 -24.81 0.20 -15.70
N ASP A 204 -25.32 1.44 -15.79
CA ASP A 204 -26.75 1.76 -15.66
C ASP A 204 -27.53 1.59 -16.96
N PHE A 205 -26.84 1.76 -18.10
CA PHE A 205 -27.42 1.79 -19.44
C PHE A 205 -26.81 0.73 -20.34
N SER A 206 -27.67 0.19 -21.21
CA SER A 206 -27.33 -0.67 -22.34
C SER A 206 -28.36 -0.42 -23.46
N LYS A 207 -28.25 -1.12 -24.60
CA LYS A 207 -29.15 -0.98 -25.76
C LYS A 207 -30.67 -1.11 -25.47
N CYS A 208 -31.04 -1.62 -24.30
CA CYS A 208 -32.33 -1.36 -23.66
C CYS A 208 -32.11 -0.75 -22.27
N ALA A 209 -32.75 0.38 -21.99
CA ALA A 209 -32.67 1.10 -20.71
C ALA A 209 -33.94 0.87 -19.87
N ILE A 210 -33.77 0.67 -18.55
CA ILE A 210 -34.87 0.53 -17.58
C ILE A 210 -34.68 1.57 -16.47
N GLN A 211 -35.61 2.51 -16.29
CA GLN A 211 -35.66 3.34 -15.08
C GLN A 211 -37.08 3.71 -14.63
N ASN A 212 -37.37 3.40 -13.35
CA ASN A 212 -38.43 3.94 -12.48
C ASN A 212 -39.90 3.65 -12.88
N ALA A 213 -40.87 3.36 -11.99
CA ALA A 213 -40.95 2.96 -10.57
C ALA A 213 -42.47 2.63 -10.27
N PRO A 214 -42.94 2.28 -9.05
CA PRO A 214 -42.31 1.64 -7.89
C PRO A 214 -42.98 0.28 -7.49
N ASN A 215 -42.41 -0.40 -6.47
CA ASN A 215 -42.98 -1.42 -5.57
C ASN A 215 -44.29 -2.22 -5.93
N PRO A 216 -44.20 -3.56 -5.92
CA PRO A 216 -45.20 -4.43 -5.32
C PRO A 216 -44.70 -5.00 -3.98
N GLY A 217 -45.46 -4.83 -2.89
CA GLY A 217 -45.03 -5.27 -1.57
C GLY A 217 -46.13 -5.32 -0.51
N GLY A 218 -46.87 -6.45 -0.50
CA GLY A 218 -47.64 -6.96 0.65
C GLY A 218 -48.65 -6.04 1.33
N GLY A 219 -49.91 -6.12 0.89
CA GLY A 219 -51.10 -5.78 1.68
C GLY A 219 -52.14 -6.89 1.51
N ASP A 220 -52.94 -7.18 2.54
CA ASP A 220 -53.66 -8.46 2.69
C ASP A 220 -54.71 -8.79 1.61
N VAL A 221 -54.93 -10.10 1.43
CA VAL A 221 -55.92 -10.66 0.51
C VAL A 221 -57.31 -10.67 1.16
N GLN A 222 -58.23 -9.84 0.66
CA GLN A 222 -59.67 -9.98 0.92
C GLN A 222 -60.54 -9.58 -0.28
N GLY A 223 -61.65 -10.30 -0.49
CA GLY A 223 -62.82 -9.86 -1.24
C GLY A 223 -62.77 -9.98 -2.78
N ALA A 224 -63.61 -10.87 -3.33
CA ALA A 224 -63.89 -10.93 -4.77
C ALA A 224 -65.24 -10.25 -5.11
N GLY A 225 -65.31 -9.54 -6.24
CA GLY A 225 -66.54 -8.93 -6.77
C GLY A 225 -66.41 -8.55 -8.27
N PRO A 226 -67.47 -8.59 -9.11
CA PRO A 226 -67.27 -8.73 -10.56
C PRO A 226 -67.79 -7.61 -11.50
N ARG A 227 -66.94 -7.27 -12.50
CA ARG A 227 -67.25 -6.95 -13.92
C ARG A 227 -67.97 -5.63 -14.34
N SER A 228 -67.72 -5.27 -15.61
CA SER A 228 -68.29 -4.18 -16.46
C SER A 228 -67.83 -2.75 -16.11
N GLY A 229 -67.85 -1.76 -17.02
CA GLY A 229 -68.28 -1.73 -18.44
C GLY A 229 -67.85 -0.44 -19.17
N SER A 230 -68.02 -0.38 -20.50
CA SER A 230 -67.39 0.59 -21.44
C SER A 230 -67.91 2.05 -21.48
N ALA A 231 -66.95 3.00 -21.49
CA ALA A 231 -66.79 4.16 -22.40
C ALA A 231 -67.79 5.37 -22.51
N ARG A 232 -67.21 6.60 -22.31
CA ARG A 232 -67.55 7.95 -22.90
C ARG A 232 -68.93 8.61 -22.57
N PRO A 233 -69.09 9.95 -22.69
CA PRO A 233 -68.20 11.06 -22.29
C PRO A 233 -68.94 12.21 -21.51
N SER A 234 -68.28 13.36 -21.34
CA SER A 234 -68.67 14.68 -20.74
C SER A 234 -70.07 15.26 -21.10
N PRO A 235 -70.71 16.22 -20.34
CA PRO A 235 -70.11 17.53 -19.94
C PRO A 235 -70.70 18.38 -18.75
N ARG A 236 -70.08 19.57 -18.52
CA ARG A 236 -70.59 20.84 -17.88
C ARG A 236 -70.87 20.86 -16.35
N GLY A 237 -70.80 22.09 -15.76
CA GLY A 237 -71.06 22.42 -14.32
C GLY A 237 -72.44 23.04 -14.07
N PRO A 238 -72.76 23.57 -12.85
CA PRO A 238 -72.44 25.00 -12.56
C PRO A 238 -72.26 25.47 -11.07
N GLN A 239 -71.78 26.71 -10.94
CA GLN A 239 -72.05 27.82 -9.98
C GLN A 239 -72.69 27.69 -8.55
N LEU A 240 -72.12 28.47 -7.60
CA LEU A 240 -72.66 29.24 -6.44
C LEU A 240 -73.60 28.56 -5.39
N GLY A 241 -73.62 28.95 -4.09
CA GLY A 241 -72.81 29.93 -3.35
C GLY A 241 -73.34 30.28 -1.91
N THR A 242 -72.71 31.28 -1.26
CA THR A 242 -73.17 32.12 -0.10
C THR A 242 -73.39 31.57 1.33
N GLN A 243 -72.58 32.09 2.28
CA GLN A 243 -72.94 32.66 3.62
C GLN A 243 -73.49 31.70 4.76
N CYS A 244 -73.47 32.01 6.07
CA CYS A 244 -73.01 33.21 6.83
C CYS A 244 -72.61 32.95 8.32
N GLY A 245 -71.57 33.65 8.82
CA GLY A 245 -71.37 34.11 10.21
C GLY A 245 -71.15 33.11 11.38
N SER A 246 -70.78 33.54 12.61
CA SER A 246 -70.04 34.75 13.06
C SER A 246 -69.75 34.72 14.59
N ARG A 247 -68.91 35.67 15.07
CA ARG A 247 -68.44 35.89 16.47
C ARG A 247 -67.39 34.85 16.93
N HIS A 248 -66.38 35.14 17.76
CA HIS A 248 -65.81 36.39 18.33
C HIS A 248 -64.28 36.40 18.01
N GLY A 249 -63.35 37.27 18.44
CA GLY A 249 -63.20 38.34 19.45
C GLY A 249 -61.98 38.00 20.34
N SER A 250 -60.98 38.86 20.59
CA SER A 250 -60.81 40.30 20.30
C SER A 250 -59.32 40.73 20.23
N CYS A 251 -58.99 41.60 19.25
CA CYS A 251 -57.96 42.68 19.20
C CYS A 251 -56.52 42.49 19.74
N ALA A 252 -55.46 43.18 19.25
CA ALA A 252 -55.12 44.01 18.06
C ALA A 252 -53.57 44.24 18.14
N LYS A 253 -52.80 45.11 17.46
CA LYS A 253 -52.84 46.15 16.36
C LYS A 253 -51.32 46.33 15.98
N GLY A 254 -50.80 46.92 14.89
CA GLY A 254 -51.20 47.64 13.68
C GLY A 254 -49.93 48.35 13.12
N SER A 255 -49.86 49.01 11.96
CA SER A 255 -50.79 49.15 10.82
C SER A 255 -50.17 50.06 9.71
N CYS A 256 -50.24 49.65 8.43
CA CYS A 256 -50.10 50.49 7.20
C CYS A 256 -48.68 51.10 6.92
N SER A 257 -48.31 51.60 5.72
CA SER A 257 -48.99 51.86 4.42
C SER A 257 -48.06 51.65 3.19
N ASP A 258 -48.53 51.92 1.96
CA ASP A 258 -48.08 51.31 0.69
C ASP A 258 -47.06 52.05 -0.23
N THR A 259 -46.16 51.27 -0.87
CA THR A 259 -45.57 51.42 -2.25
C THR A 259 -44.63 52.60 -2.59
N PRO A 260 -43.82 52.57 -3.70
CA PRO A 260 -43.72 51.55 -4.79
C PRO A 260 -42.31 51.02 -5.18
N SER A 261 -42.33 49.96 -6.01
CA SER A 261 -41.31 49.50 -7.01
C SER A 261 -39.90 49.04 -6.59
N GLY A 262 -39.50 47.84 -7.05
CA GLY A 262 -38.10 47.35 -7.08
C GLY A 262 -37.96 45.82 -7.16
N SER A 263 -37.35 45.31 -8.24
CA SER A 263 -36.81 43.94 -8.47
C SER A 263 -37.43 42.71 -7.75
N GLY A 264 -38.02 41.79 -8.52
CA GLY A 264 -38.75 40.63 -7.99
C GLY A 264 -37.94 39.35 -7.71
N ARG A 265 -38.32 38.64 -6.65
CA ARG A 265 -38.21 37.17 -6.50
C ARG A 265 -39.61 36.57 -6.50
N PRO A 266 -39.92 35.54 -7.32
CA PRO A 266 -41.17 34.79 -7.15
C PRO A 266 -41.10 33.89 -5.90
N PRO A 267 -42.15 33.81 -5.06
CA PRO A 267 -42.21 32.91 -3.91
C PRO A 267 -42.60 31.48 -4.31
N ALA A 268 -42.63 30.57 -3.33
CA ALA A 268 -42.88 29.15 -3.54
C ALA A 268 -44.27 28.84 -4.12
N VAL A 269 -44.30 27.81 -4.99
CA VAL A 269 -45.51 27.22 -5.57
C VAL A 269 -45.65 25.80 -5.04
N GLN A 270 -46.86 25.41 -4.60
CA GLN A 270 -47.17 24.01 -4.30
C GLN A 270 -47.23 23.22 -5.61
N ILE A 271 -46.43 22.17 -5.75
CA ILE A 271 -46.45 21.33 -6.96
C ILE A 271 -47.58 20.31 -6.84
N GLU A 272 -48.48 20.32 -7.82
CA GLU A 272 -49.65 19.44 -7.90
C GLU A 272 -49.28 18.00 -8.32
N ASN A 273 -50.22 17.07 -8.13
CA ASN A 273 -50.05 15.66 -8.51
C ASN A 273 -50.06 15.47 -10.04
N THR A 274 -49.25 14.54 -10.56
CA THR A 274 -49.26 14.11 -11.98
C THR A 274 -48.61 12.69 -12.10
N PRO A 275 -48.83 11.90 -13.17
CA PRO A 275 -49.98 10.98 -13.18
C PRO A 275 -49.60 9.48 -13.42
N LEU A 276 -50.63 8.62 -13.47
CA LEU A 276 -50.58 7.22 -13.95
C LEU A 276 -50.43 7.12 -15.50
N LEU A 277 -50.04 5.93 -16.02
CA LEU A 277 -49.85 5.43 -17.42
C LEU A 277 -48.37 5.04 -17.72
N CYS A 278 -48.00 4.08 -18.58
CA CYS A 278 -48.69 2.98 -19.31
C CYS A 278 -47.62 1.95 -19.79
N PRO A 279 -47.84 0.61 -19.75
CA PRO A 279 -46.78 -0.39 -20.00
C PRO A 279 -46.49 -0.68 -21.49
N PHE A 280 -46.24 0.34 -22.31
CA PHE A 280 -46.14 0.18 -23.78
C PHE A 280 -45.01 0.91 -24.52
N HIS A 281 -44.04 1.53 -23.82
CA HIS A 281 -42.98 2.31 -24.47
C HIS A 281 -41.57 1.80 -24.15
N LEU A 282 -41.06 0.94 -25.03
CA LEU A 282 -39.63 0.73 -25.24
C LEU A 282 -39.15 1.71 -26.32
N GLN A 283 -38.00 2.36 -26.12
CA GLN A 283 -37.32 3.22 -27.09
C GLN A 283 -35.83 2.89 -27.06
N PRO A 284 -35.17 2.64 -28.20
CA PRO A 284 -33.72 2.42 -28.25
C PRO A 284 -32.93 3.64 -27.79
N VAL A 285 -31.75 3.39 -27.22
CA VAL A 285 -30.69 4.40 -27.03
C VAL A 285 -29.61 4.12 -28.08
N SER A 286 -28.98 5.16 -28.64
CA SER A 286 -27.92 4.94 -29.64
C SER A 286 -26.66 4.32 -29.00
N GLU A 287 -25.86 3.65 -29.83
CA GLU A 287 -24.63 2.99 -29.40
C GLU A 287 -23.62 3.99 -28.82
N GLN A 288 -23.55 5.20 -29.41
CA GLN A 288 -22.66 6.28 -28.96
C GLN A 288 -23.14 6.95 -27.67
N ASP A 289 -24.46 7.11 -27.47
CA ASP A 289 -25.05 7.68 -26.25
C ASP A 289 -24.79 6.81 -25.00
N THR A 290 -24.70 5.49 -25.16
CA THR A 290 -24.79 4.54 -24.04
C THR A 290 -23.56 4.61 -23.13
N ALA A 291 -22.35 4.60 -23.71
CA ALA A 291 -21.11 4.72 -22.93
C ALA A 291 -21.00 6.09 -22.24
N LEU A 292 -21.33 7.17 -22.96
CA LEU A 292 -21.31 8.54 -22.43
C LEU A 292 -22.27 8.72 -21.25
N ARG A 293 -23.48 8.15 -21.29
CA ARG A 293 -24.45 8.25 -20.18
C ARG A 293 -24.06 7.41 -18.97
N ASN A 294 -23.39 6.28 -19.15
CA ASN A 294 -22.79 5.52 -18.04
C ASN A 294 -21.68 6.36 -17.36
N GLN A 295 -20.79 6.96 -18.15
CA GLN A 295 -19.74 7.86 -17.70
C GLN A 295 -20.29 9.09 -16.96
N GLU A 296 -21.27 9.81 -17.51
CA GLU A 296 -21.94 10.94 -16.83
C GLU A 296 -22.52 10.54 -15.46
N MET A 297 -23.23 9.40 -15.39
CA MET A 297 -23.80 8.90 -14.14
C MET A 297 -22.74 8.50 -13.11
N GLU A 298 -21.60 7.94 -13.53
CA GLU A 298 -20.46 7.68 -12.67
C GLU A 298 -19.86 8.97 -12.11
N LEU A 299 -19.57 9.94 -12.97
CA LEU A 299 -18.98 11.22 -12.60
C LEU A 299 -19.89 12.00 -11.64
N ILE A 300 -21.22 11.92 -11.81
CA ILE A 300 -22.21 12.46 -10.86
C ILE A 300 -22.17 11.72 -9.52
N ARG A 301 -22.17 10.37 -9.52
CA ARG A 301 -22.14 9.56 -8.28
C ARG A 301 -20.87 9.73 -7.46
N ASN A 302 -19.74 9.84 -8.14
CA ASN A 302 -18.41 9.82 -7.53
C ASN A 302 -17.78 11.21 -7.38
N LYS A 303 -18.46 12.29 -7.79
CA LYS A 303 -17.97 13.68 -7.74
C LYS A 303 -17.25 14.04 -6.43
N GLU A 304 -17.85 13.74 -5.28
CA GLU A 304 -17.26 14.08 -3.96
C GLU A 304 -15.94 13.34 -3.70
N ARG A 305 -15.84 12.07 -4.12
CA ARG A 305 -14.63 11.24 -4.02
C ARG A 305 -13.53 11.74 -4.95
N LEU A 306 -13.90 12.13 -6.18
CA LEU A 306 -13.00 12.72 -7.16
C LEU A 306 -12.47 14.09 -6.71
N GLN A 307 -13.33 14.94 -6.12
CA GLN A 307 -12.91 16.23 -5.54
C GLN A 307 -11.92 16.04 -4.39
N PHE A 308 -12.14 15.02 -3.54
CA PHE A 308 -11.18 14.64 -2.50
C PHE A 308 -9.84 14.16 -3.07
N PHE A 309 -9.83 13.35 -4.13
CA PHE A 309 -8.57 12.96 -4.79
C PHE A 309 -7.86 14.12 -5.50
N LYS A 310 -8.59 15.05 -6.13
CA LYS A 310 -8.01 16.25 -6.73
C LYS A 310 -7.44 17.21 -5.69
N TRP A 311 -7.97 17.19 -4.46
CA TRP A 311 -7.31 17.81 -3.30
C TRP A 311 -6.06 17.02 -2.90
N CYS A 312 -6.12 15.68 -2.83
CA CYS A 312 -4.98 14.85 -2.43
C CYS A 312 -3.73 15.07 -3.32
N SER A 313 -3.87 15.09 -4.64
CA SER A 313 -2.76 15.31 -5.58
C SER A 313 -2.17 16.73 -5.55
N LYS A 314 -2.88 17.70 -4.97
CA LYS A 314 -2.35 19.03 -4.64
C LYS A 314 -1.68 19.06 -3.27
N ALA A 315 -2.33 18.46 -2.28
CA ALA A 315 -2.02 18.62 -0.87
C ALA A 315 -0.89 17.70 -0.38
N PHE A 316 -0.67 16.57 -1.04
CA PHE A 316 0.38 15.61 -0.69
C PHE A 316 1.49 15.56 -1.74
N LYS A 317 2.74 15.67 -1.28
CA LYS A 317 3.93 15.36 -2.09
C LYS A 317 3.95 13.87 -2.41
N ASN A 318 4.52 13.53 -3.57
CA ASN A 318 4.64 12.15 -4.06
C ASN A 318 3.30 11.43 -4.35
N VAL A 319 2.15 12.12 -4.34
CA VAL A 319 0.85 11.55 -4.71
C VAL A 319 0.46 11.97 -6.13
N SER A 320 0.45 11.01 -7.04
CA SER A 320 -0.12 11.16 -8.38
C SER A 320 -1.57 10.66 -8.39
N VAL A 321 -2.44 11.28 -9.19
CA VAL A 321 -3.80 10.79 -9.43
C VAL A 321 -4.05 10.72 -10.93
N VAL A 322 -4.29 9.51 -11.43
CA VAL A 322 -4.81 9.25 -12.77
C VAL A 322 -6.34 9.38 -12.70
N PRO A 323 -6.94 10.38 -13.35
CA PRO A 323 -8.40 10.57 -13.33
C PRO A 323 -9.14 9.47 -14.11
N PRO A 324 -10.48 9.39 -13.96
CA PRO A 324 -11.33 8.56 -14.81
C PRO A 324 -11.08 8.74 -16.31
N ASP A 325 -11.53 7.76 -17.09
CA ASP A 325 -11.54 7.73 -18.56
C ASP A 325 -10.18 7.62 -19.26
N ILE A 326 -9.07 7.56 -18.51
CA ILE A 326 -7.73 7.31 -19.05
C ILE A 326 -7.49 5.79 -19.23
N GLY A 327 -7.63 4.99 -18.16
CA GLY A 327 -7.53 3.53 -18.22
C GLY A 327 -7.49 2.87 -16.85
N SER A 328 -7.61 1.53 -16.82
CA SER A 328 -7.52 0.75 -15.59
C SER A 328 -6.14 0.76 -14.95
N VAL A 329 -6.11 0.47 -13.64
CA VAL A 329 -4.93 0.44 -12.77
C VAL A 329 -3.74 -0.27 -13.42
N HIS A 330 -3.96 -1.49 -13.91
CA HIS A 330 -2.90 -2.37 -14.41
C HIS A 330 -2.34 -1.88 -15.74
N GLN A 331 -3.22 -1.44 -16.65
CA GLN A 331 -2.77 -0.95 -17.94
C GLN A 331 -2.00 0.37 -17.81
N VAL A 332 -2.47 1.32 -17.01
CA VAL A 332 -1.71 2.58 -16.79
C VAL A 332 -0.42 2.33 -15.99
N ASN A 333 -0.40 1.33 -15.09
CA ASN A 333 0.83 0.90 -14.41
C ASN A 333 1.86 0.31 -15.39
N LEU A 334 1.45 -0.56 -16.31
CA LEU A 334 2.30 -1.12 -17.37
C LEU A 334 2.75 -0.07 -18.38
N GLU A 335 1.82 0.77 -18.86
CA GLU A 335 2.01 1.60 -20.05
C GLU A 335 2.54 3.01 -19.78
N TYR A 336 2.50 3.48 -18.52
CA TYR A 336 2.85 4.87 -18.19
C TYR A 336 3.68 5.02 -16.90
N LEU A 337 3.37 4.27 -15.84
CA LEU A 337 4.03 4.43 -14.54
C LEU A 337 5.30 3.59 -14.38
N SER A 338 5.39 2.44 -15.06
CA SER A 338 6.55 1.55 -15.06
C SER A 338 7.85 2.29 -15.43
N GLN A 339 8.86 2.24 -14.55
CA GLN A 339 10.15 2.87 -14.82
C GLN A 339 11.27 1.86 -15.13
N VAL A 340 11.10 0.59 -14.73
CA VAL A 340 12.09 -0.51 -14.71
C VAL A 340 13.28 -0.25 -13.78
N VAL A 341 13.90 0.92 -13.88
CA VAL A 341 14.85 1.48 -12.92
C VAL A 341 14.33 2.85 -12.52
N GLN A 342 14.26 3.08 -11.22
CA GLN A 342 13.86 4.34 -10.60
C GLN A 342 15.09 5.22 -10.34
N GLU A 343 14.87 6.53 -10.31
CA GLU A 343 15.85 7.51 -9.85
C GLU A 343 15.29 8.20 -8.60
N GLY A 344 16.08 8.22 -7.52
CA GLY A 344 15.68 8.90 -6.28
C GLY A 344 16.79 8.93 -5.25
N GLU A 345 16.74 9.91 -4.34
CA GLU A 345 17.73 10.07 -3.25
C GLU A 345 19.20 10.20 -3.73
N GLY A 346 19.42 10.51 -5.01
CA GLY A 346 20.74 10.59 -5.65
C GLY A 346 21.26 9.28 -6.26
N PHE A 347 20.44 8.21 -6.25
CA PHE A 347 20.78 6.89 -6.75
C PHE A 347 19.83 6.40 -7.85
N ILE A 348 20.29 5.43 -8.65
CA ILE A 348 19.45 4.58 -9.51
C ILE A 348 19.34 3.17 -8.92
N TYR A 349 18.14 2.60 -8.96
CA TYR A 349 17.78 1.31 -8.34
C TYR A 349 16.55 0.67 -9.00
N PRO A 350 16.27 -0.64 -8.82
CA PRO A 350 15.20 -1.31 -9.56
C PRO A 350 13.81 -0.79 -9.19
N ASP A 351 12.93 -0.67 -10.18
CA ASP A 351 11.51 -0.37 -9.93
C ASP A 351 10.86 -1.55 -9.21
N SER A 352 10.03 -1.24 -8.21
CA SER A 352 9.30 -2.22 -7.41
C SER A 352 8.08 -1.59 -6.76
N VAL A 353 6.98 -2.32 -6.70
CA VAL A 353 5.67 -1.76 -6.35
C VAL A 353 4.81 -2.70 -5.51
N VAL A 354 4.31 -2.19 -4.39
CA VAL A 354 3.23 -2.86 -3.64
C VAL A 354 1.90 -2.17 -3.94
N GLY A 355 0.88 -2.98 -4.21
CA GLY A 355 -0.43 -2.51 -4.65
C GLY A 355 -1.56 -2.89 -3.71
N THR A 356 -2.71 -2.25 -3.93
CA THR A 356 -4.00 -2.60 -3.31
C THR A 356 -5.04 -3.08 -4.34
N ASP A 357 -4.53 -3.75 -5.38
CA ASP A 357 -5.29 -4.66 -6.23
C ASP A 357 -4.45 -5.91 -6.55
N SER A 358 -5.09 -7.08 -6.40
CA SER A 358 -4.60 -8.42 -6.73
C SER A 358 -3.78 -8.55 -8.02
N HIS A 359 -4.13 -7.82 -9.07
CA HIS A 359 -3.50 -7.88 -10.39
C HIS A 359 -2.27 -6.95 -10.50
N THR A 360 -1.81 -6.36 -9.40
CA THR A 360 -0.51 -5.65 -9.36
C THR A 360 0.64 -6.58 -9.77
N THR A 361 0.50 -7.91 -9.58
CA THR A 361 1.47 -8.91 -10.02
C THR A 361 1.72 -8.90 -11.54
N MET A 362 0.82 -8.33 -12.35
CA MET A 362 0.99 -8.17 -13.80
C MET A 362 2.31 -7.47 -14.18
N ILE A 363 2.78 -6.55 -13.34
CA ILE A 363 4.00 -5.75 -13.55
C ILE A 363 5.29 -6.61 -13.55
N ASN A 364 5.25 -7.79 -12.91
CA ASN A 364 6.38 -8.74 -12.90
C ASN A 364 6.70 -9.31 -14.29
N GLY A 365 5.77 -9.22 -15.25
CA GLY A 365 5.99 -9.59 -16.65
C GLY A 365 6.96 -8.67 -17.40
N LEU A 366 7.32 -7.53 -16.80
CA LEU A 366 8.31 -6.56 -17.29
C LEU A 366 9.57 -6.49 -16.39
N GLY A 367 9.79 -7.50 -15.53
CA GLY A 367 10.95 -7.58 -14.62
C GLY A 367 10.92 -6.58 -13.45
N ILE A 368 9.77 -5.97 -13.17
CA ILE A 368 9.53 -5.06 -12.05
C ILE A 368 8.94 -5.87 -10.90
N LEU A 369 9.62 -5.92 -9.76
CA LEU A 369 9.18 -6.75 -8.63
C LEU A 369 7.96 -6.11 -7.95
N GLY A 370 6.78 -6.72 -8.03
CA GLY A 370 5.59 -6.12 -7.41
C GLY A 370 4.38 -7.04 -7.23
N TRP A 371 3.55 -6.72 -6.23
CA TRP A 371 2.39 -7.53 -5.84
C TRP A 371 1.35 -6.75 -5.03
N GLU A 372 0.09 -7.20 -5.11
CA GLU A 372 -0.75 -7.32 -3.91
C GLU A 372 -0.62 -8.79 -3.49
N ARG A 373 -0.52 -9.06 -2.19
CA ARG A 373 -0.21 -10.40 -1.66
C ARG A 373 -1.58 -11.11 -1.52
N VAL A 374 -1.94 -11.96 -2.49
CA VAL A 374 -3.33 -12.43 -2.71
C VAL A 374 -3.62 -13.74 -1.98
N VAL A 375 -4.81 -13.83 -1.36
CA VAL A 375 -5.23 -14.99 -0.57
C VAL A 375 -5.39 -16.26 -1.40
N CYS A 376 -4.46 -17.18 -1.19
CA CYS A 376 -4.41 -18.52 -1.76
C CYS A 376 -5.39 -19.45 -1.00
N HIS A 377 -6.60 -19.63 -1.53
CA HIS A 377 -7.75 -20.18 -0.80
C HIS A 377 -7.73 -21.71 -0.51
N VAL A 378 -6.54 -22.33 -0.41
CA VAL A 378 -6.36 -23.80 -0.38
C VAL A 378 -5.27 -24.28 0.60
N ILE A 379 -4.22 -23.50 0.88
CA ILE A 379 -3.11 -23.89 1.76
C ILE A 379 -2.76 -22.70 2.68
N GLY A 380 -2.46 -22.96 3.96
CA GLY A 380 -2.36 -21.96 5.04
C GLY A 380 -1.19 -20.97 5.00
N THR A 381 -0.64 -20.67 3.84
CA THR A 381 0.39 -19.63 3.62
C THR A 381 -0.28 -18.29 3.30
N ASP A 382 -0.96 -17.69 4.31
CA ASP A 382 -1.71 -16.42 4.21
C ASP A 382 -0.79 -15.17 4.11
N GLU A 383 0.01 -15.15 3.06
CA GLU A 383 0.85 -14.04 2.67
C GLU A 383 -0.03 -12.86 2.20
N GLY A 384 -0.14 -11.78 2.99
CA GLY A 384 -1.10 -10.68 2.79
C GLY A 384 -0.53 -9.25 2.87
N VAL A 385 -1.01 -8.34 2.02
CA VAL A 385 -0.83 -6.87 2.14
C VAL A 385 -2.18 -6.20 1.86
N GLY A 386 -2.51 -5.13 2.59
CA GLY A 386 -3.74 -4.37 2.42
C GLY A 386 -3.59 -2.89 2.74
N GLY A 387 -4.69 -2.15 2.62
CA GLY A 387 -4.71 -0.68 2.74
C GLY A 387 -3.91 -0.14 3.94
N ILE A 388 -4.03 -0.75 5.12
CA ILE A 388 -3.32 -0.32 6.35
C ILE A 388 -1.80 -0.53 6.25
N GLU A 389 -1.35 -1.61 5.61
CA GLU A 389 0.07 -1.89 5.39
C GLU A 389 0.61 -1.00 4.25
N THR A 390 -0.19 -0.73 3.22
CA THR A 390 0.13 0.25 2.17
C THR A 390 0.22 1.67 2.72
N GLU A 391 -0.71 2.09 3.58
CA GLU A 391 -0.67 3.34 4.36
C GLU A 391 0.65 3.44 5.15
N ALA A 392 1.09 2.34 5.76
CA ALA A 392 2.36 2.27 6.50
C ALA A 392 3.59 2.36 5.57
N VAL A 393 3.58 1.70 4.42
CA VAL A 393 4.64 1.81 3.38
C VAL A 393 4.76 3.24 2.87
N MET A 394 3.63 3.88 2.54
CA MET A 394 3.58 5.30 2.17
C MET A 394 4.22 6.16 3.27
N LEU A 395 3.99 5.86 4.55
CA LEU A 395 4.57 6.58 5.68
C LEU A 395 6.06 6.24 5.98
N GLY A 396 6.65 5.28 5.25
CA GLY A 396 8.04 4.86 5.37
C GLY A 396 8.27 3.72 6.36
N GLN A 397 7.39 2.71 6.38
CA GLN A 397 7.67 1.39 6.97
C GLN A 397 8.02 0.38 5.86
N PRO A 398 8.94 -0.56 6.09
CA PRO A 398 9.06 -1.72 5.21
C PRO A 398 7.88 -2.68 5.37
N VAL A 399 7.63 -3.50 4.35
CA VAL A 399 6.75 -4.67 4.43
C VAL A 399 7.52 -5.82 5.08
N SER A 400 6.94 -6.51 6.07
CA SER A 400 7.49 -7.78 6.56
C SER A 400 7.13 -8.92 5.61
N LEU A 401 8.16 -9.59 5.09
CA LEU A 401 8.07 -10.69 4.14
C LEU A 401 8.79 -11.91 4.72
N THR A 402 8.12 -13.05 4.81
CA THR A 402 8.84 -14.32 5.02
C THR A 402 9.64 -14.61 3.75
N LEU A 403 10.95 -14.77 3.87
CA LEU A 403 11.86 -14.93 2.74
C LEU A 403 11.45 -16.15 1.92
N PRO A 404 10.98 -16.00 0.66
CA PRO A 404 10.16 -17.03 0.02
C PRO A 404 11.01 -18.07 -0.72
N GLN A 405 10.58 -19.33 -0.74
CA GLN A 405 11.01 -20.28 -1.77
C GLN A 405 10.68 -19.75 -3.18
N VAL A 406 11.56 -20.01 -4.15
CA VAL A 406 11.42 -19.60 -5.55
C VAL A 406 11.43 -20.85 -6.44
N VAL A 407 10.35 -21.03 -7.20
CA VAL A 407 10.19 -22.13 -8.15
C VAL A 407 10.56 -21.66 -9.55
N GLY A 408 11.58 -22.27 -10.14
CA GLY A 408 11.97 -22.02 -11.52
C GLY A 408 10.99 -22.69 -12.49
N CYS A 409 10.20 -21.92 -13.23
CA CYS A 409 9.33 -22.42 -14.28
C CYS A 409 10.09 -22.39 -15.62
N LYS A 410 10.63 -23.54 -16.03
CA LYS A 410 11.44 -23.68 -17.25
C LYS A 410 10.54 -23.91 -18.47
N LEU A 411 10.55 -22.98 -19.41
CA LEU A 411 9.77 -23.08 -20.65
C LEU A 411 10.62 -23.68 -21.77
N VAL A 412 10.12 -24.73 -22.41
CA VAL A 412 10.80 -25.48 -23.49
C VAL A 412 9.86 -25.79 -24.65
N GLY A 413 10.40 -26.18 -25.82
CA GLY A 413 9.61 -26.43 -27.03
C GLY A 413 9.12 -25.15 -27.72
N SER A 414 8.16 -25.28 -28.63
CA SER A 414 7.61 -24.18 -29.43
C SER A 414 6.09 -24.05 -29.32
N ILE A 415 5.59 -22.82 -29.36
CA ILE A 415 4.17 -22.49 -29.19
C ILE A 415 3.36 -22.86 -30.45
N SER A 416 2.35 -23.72 -30.29
CA SER A 416 1.39 -24.11 -31.35
C SER A 416 0.77 -22.91 -32.08
N THR A 417 0.41 -23.07 -33.35
CA THR A 417 -0.15 -22.01 -34.20
C THR A 417 -1.52 -21.50 -33.73
N LEU A 418 -2.38 -22.39 -33.22
CA LEU A 418 -3.71 -22.06 -32.71
C LEU A 418 -3.73 -21.69 -31.22
N ALA A 419 -2.64 -21.94 -30.48
CA ALA A 419 -2.56 -21.60 -29.06
C ALA A 419 -2.37 -20.09 -28.86
N THR A 420 -3.29 -19.47 -28.11
CA THR A 420 -3.23 -18.06 -27.74
C THR A 420 -2.45 -17.84 -26.44
N SER A 421 -2.11 -16.58 -26.13
CA SER A 421 -1.50 -16.18 -24.86
C SER A 421 -2.19 -16.79 -23.65
N ILE A 422 -3.54 -16.74 -23.61
CA ILE A 422 -4.32 -17.26 -22.49
C ILE A 422 -4.34 -18.80 -22.44
N ASP A 423 -4.18 -19.52 -23.55
CA ASP A 423 -4.01 -20.98 -23.51
C ASP A 423 -2.67 -21.36 -22.86
N ILE A 424 -1.61 -20.59 -23.14
CA ILE A 424 -0.29 -20.73 -22.49
C ILE A 424 -0.40 -20.44 -20.99
N VAL A 425 -0.96 -19.28 -20.64
CA VAL A 425 -1.17 -18.83 -19.25
C VAL A 425 -1.98 -19.86 -18.47
N LEU A 426 -3.07 -20.36 -19.05
CA LEU A 426 -3.86 -21.42 -18.45
C LEU A 426 -3.01 -22.68 -18.30
N CYS A 427 -2.33 -23.17 -19.33
CA CYS A 427 -1.55 -24.41 -19.23
C CYS A 427 -0.48 -24.34 -18.13
N ILE A 428 0.23 -23.22 -18.02
CA ILE A 428 1.15 -22.90 -16.91
C ILE A 428 0.42 -22.91 -15.57
N THR A 429 -0.70 -22.18 -15.45
CA THR A 429 -1.56 -22.12 -14.24
C THR A 429 -1.96 -23.51 -13.74
N LYS A 430 -2.20 -24.48 -14.63
CA LYS A 430 -2.53 -25.86 -14.25
C LYS A 430 -1.30 -26.58 -13.69
N HIS A 431 -0.17 -26.58 -14.40
CA HIS A 431 1.03 -27.29 -13.96
C HIS A 431 1.55 -26.77 -12.61
N LEU A 432 1.64 -25.44 -12.46
CA LEU A 432 2.02 -24.80 -11.20
C LEU A 432 1.07 -25.17 -10.04
N ARG A 433 -0.26 -25.12 -10.28
CA ARG A 433 -1.25 -25.50 -9.27
C ARG A 433 -1.26 -26.99 -8.94
N GLN A 434 -0.90 -27.86 -9.88
CA GLN A 434 -0.72 -29.30 -9.64
C GLN A 434 0.56 -29.61 -8.85
N ALA A 435 1.62 -28.81 -9.01
CA ALA A 435 2.84 -28.88 -8.20
C ALA A 435 2.69 -28.29 -6.78
N GLY A 436 1.57 -27.60 -6.48
CA GLY A 436 1.23 -27.19 -5.12
C GLY A 436 2.06 -26.02 -4.56
N ILE A 437 2.49 -25.09 -5.42
CA ILE A 437 3.40 -23.97 -5.13
C ILE A 437 2.85 -22.85 -4.19
N GLY A 438 1.91 -23.17 -3.30
CA GLY A 438 1.12 -22.22 -2.51
C GLY A 438 1.97 -21.28 -1.64
N GLY A 439 1.98 -19.98 -1.98
CA GLY A 439 2.72 -18.94 -1.27
C GLY A 439 4.20 -18.81 -1.66
N LYS A 440 4.69 -19.64 -2.61
CA LYS A 440 6.03 -19.52 -3.18
C LYS A 440 6.11 -18.37 -4.19
N PHE A 441 7.32 -17.90 -4.47
CA PHE A 441 7.64 -17.12 -5.67
C PHE A 441 7.76 -18.08 -6.87
N VAL A 442 7.40 -17.63 -8.07
CA VAL A 442 7.70 -18.31 -9.34
C VAL A 442 8.59 -17.39 -10.17
N GLU A 443 9.60 -17.94 -10.82
CA GLU A 443 10.48 -17.21 -11.73
C GLU A 443 10.61 -17.98 -13.05
N PHE A 444 10.37 -17.32 -14.18
CA PHE A 444 10.29 -17.96 -15.50
C PHE A 444 11.63 -17.89 -16.24
N PHE A 445 12.07 -19.01 -16.81
CA PHE A 445 13.35 -19.10 -17.51
C PHE A 445 13.35 -20.17 -18.63
N GLY A 446 14.49 -20.33 -19.32
CA GLY A 446 14.69 -21.33 -20.37
C GLY A 446 14.38 -20.85 -21.79
N PRO A 447 14.66 -21.68 -22.82
CA PRO A 447 14.67 -21.26 -24.23
C PRO A 447 13.28 -20.89 -24.79
N GLY A 448 12.18 -21.26 -24.14
CA GLY A 448 10.83 -20.83 -24.53
C GLY A 448 10.56 -19.35 -24.29
N MET A 449 11.36 -18.67 -23.46
CA MET A 449 11.15 -17.27 -23.04
C MET A 449 11.28 -16.26 -24.18
N SER A 450 12.08 -16.57 -25.20
CA SER A 450 12.26 -15.75 -26.41
C SER A 450 11.02 -15.72 -27.32
N GLN A 451 10.11 -16.68 -27.17
CA GLN A 451 8.86 -16.77 -27.94
C GLN A 451 7.68 -16.03 -27.28
N LEU A 452 7.83 -15.56 -26.04
CA LEU A 452 6.78 -14.85 -25.29
C LEU A 452 7.00 -13.33 -25.37
N SER A 453 6.02 -12.63 -25.92
CA SER A 453 5.99 -11.16 -25.95
C SER A 453 5.83 -10.57 -24.54
N ALA A 454 6.07 -9.27 -24.40
CA ALA A 454 5.76 -8.54 -23.17
C ALA A 454 4.27 -8.66 -22.78
N ALA A 455 3.35 -8.73 -23.75
CA ALA A 455 1.92 -8.95 -23.50
C ALA A 455 1.66 -10.36 -22.96
N ASP A 456 2.31 -11.41 -23.49
CA ASP A 456 2.18 -12.77 -22.97
C ASP A 456 2.68 -12.88 -21.53
N ARG A 457 3.90 -12.35 -21.27
CA ARG A 457 4.55 -12.40 -19.95
C ARG A 457 3.73 -11.68 -18.88
N THR A 458 3.23 -10.49 -19.20
CA THR A 458 2.34 -9.74 -18.29
C THR A 458 1.01 -10.45 -18.11
N THR A 459 0.45 -11.11 -19.13
CA THR A 459 -0.75 -11.96 -18.98
C THR A 459 -0.50 -13.15 -18.04
N ILE A 460 0.66 -13.83 -18.16
CA ILE A 460 1.04 -14.95 -17.26
C ILE A 460 1.21 -14.44 -15.83
N ALA A 461 1.84 -13.27 -15.68
CA ALA A 461 2.08 -12.66 -14.38
C ALA A 461 0.81 -12.11 -13.71
N ASN A 462 -0.17 -11.69 -14.50
CA ASN A 462 -1.48 -11.25 -14.03
C ASN A 462 -2.30 -12.39 -13.39
N MET A 463 -2.12 -13.63 -13.84
CA MET A 463 -2.84 -14.81 -13.31
C MET A 463 -2.12 -15.52 -12.14
N CYS A 464 -1.08 -14.89 -11.57
CA CYS A 464 -0.40 -15.32 -10.34
C CYS A 464 -1.36 -15.80 -9.22
N PRO A 465 -2.49 -15.10 -8.94
CA PRO A 465 -3.44 -15.54 -7.91
C PRO A 465 -4.14 -16.86 -8.22
N GLU A 466 -4.41 -17.18 -9.48
CA GLU A 466 -5.18 -18.36 -9.89
C GLU A 466 -4.37 -19.68 -9.75
N TYR A 467 -3.03 -19.59 -9.71
CA TYR A 467 -2.11 -20.68 -9.37
C TYR A 467 -1.51 -20.62 -7.96
N ASN A 468 -2.02 -19.74 -7.09
CA ASN A 468 -1.61 -19.59 -5.68
C ASN A 468 -0.12 -19.23 -5.46
N ALA A 469 0.53 -18.55 -6.41
CA ALA A 469 1.86 -17.99 -6.18
C ALA A 469 1.77 -16.61 -5.51
N THR A 470 2.84 -16.17 -4.85
CA THR A 470 2.95 -14.80 -4.28
C THR A 470 3.41 -13.80 -5.33
N ILE A 471 4.34 -14.21 -6.21
CA ILE A 471 4.72 -13.49 -7.45
C ILE A 471 5.00 -14.48 -8.58
N SER A 472 5.20 -13.93 -9.78
CA SER A 472 5.43 -14.63 -11.03
C SER A 472 6.37 -13.79 -11.91
N PHE A 473 7.66 -13.94 -11.70
CA PHE A 473 8.71 -13.02 -12.16
C PHE A 473 9.30 -13.40 -13.51
N PHE A 474 9.46 -12.40 -14.38
CA PHE A 474 10.10 -12.51 -15.69
C PHE A 474 11.31 -11.56 -15.72
N PRO A 475 12.56 -12.05 -15.63
CA PRO A 475 13.76 -11.21 -15.63
C PRO A 475 13.86 -10.30 -16.87
N VAL A 476 14.44 -9.10 -16.69
CA VAL A 476 14.57 -8.10 -17.76
C VAL A 476 15.56 -8.59 -18.83
N ASP A 477 15.12 -8.53 -20.09
CA ASP A 477 15.82 -9.05 -21.26
C ASP A 477 15.64 -8.13 -22.49
N ASP A 478 16.17 -8.55 -23.65
CA ASP A 478 16.00 -7.86 -24.92
C ASP A 478 14.53 -7.67 -25.34
N THR A 479 13.63 -8.61 -25.01
CA THR A 479 12.20 -8.47 -25.32
C THR A 479 11.58 -7.33 -24.50
N THR A 480 12.00 -7.19 -23.25
CA THR A 480 11.60 -6.11 -22.36
C THR A 480 12.15 -4.76 -22.86
N LEU A 481 13.41 -4.69 -23.28
CA LEU A 481 13.98 -3.48 -23.90
C LEU A 481 13.30 -3.11 -25.24
N LYS A 482 13.01 -4.09 -26.10
CA LYS A 482 12.26 -3.89 -27.37
C LYS A 482 10.87 -3.33 -27.12
N HIS A 483 10.17 -3.83 -26.10
CA HIS A 483 8.90 -3.25 -25.66
C HIS A 483 9.09 -1.77 -25.28
N PHE A 484 10.00 -1.47 -24.34
CA PHE A 484 10.20 -0.07 -23.90
C PHE A 484 10.67 0.90 -25.00
N LYS A 485 11.36 0.41 -26.03
CA LYS A 485 11.68 1.15 -27.26
C LYS A 485 10.43 1.51 -28.07
N GLN A 486 9.45 0.62 -28.15
CA GLN A 486 8.15 0.87 -28.79
C GLN A 486 7.22 1.75 -27.94
N THR A 487 7.35 1.74 -26.60
CA THR A 487 6.44 2.46 -25.67
C THR A 487 6.77 3.95 -25.41
N ASN A 488 7.86 4.49 -25.95
CA ASN A 488 8.42 5.84 -25.72
C ASN A 488 9.45 6.00 -24.57
N PHE A 489 10.34 5.02 -24.31
CA PHE A 489 11.63 5.31 -23.68
C PHE A 489 12.61 5.85 -24.74
N THR A 490 13.44 6.84 -24.38
CA THR A 490 14.50 7.34 -25.27
C THR A 490 15.64 6.31 -25.37
N GLU A 491 16.38 6.31 -26.47
CA GLU A 491 17.56 5.45 -26.64
C GLU A 491 18.57 5.65 -25.49
N GLU A 492 18.81 6.91 -25.09
CA GLU A 492 19.65 7.27 -23.94
C GLU A 492 19.19 6.61 -22.63
N ARG A 493 17.87 6.49 -22.43
CA ARG A 493 17.28 5.82 -21.26
C ARG A 493 17.41 4.30 -21.38
N LEU A 494 17.22 3.72 -22.56
CA LEU A 494 17.40 2.28 -22.79
C LEU A 494 18.85 1.86 -22.56
N GLU A 495 19.82 2.65 -23.04
CA GLU A 495 21.24 2.42 -22.77
C GLU A 495 21.58 2.52 -21.29
N LEU A 496 21.03 3.50 -20.56
CA LEU A 496 21.21 3.63 -19.11
C LEU A 496 20.61 2.42 -18.35
N LEU A 497 19.42 1.97 -18.76
CA LEU A 497 18.75 0.80 -18.20
C LEU A 497 19.56 -0.48 -18.41
N GLU A 498 19.97 -0.73 -19.66
CA GLU A 498 20.76 -1.90 -20.04
C GLU A 498 22.11 -1.91 -19.28
N ALA A 499 22.82 -0.78 -19.26
CA ALA A 499 24.10 -0.66 -18.58
C ALA A 499 23.99 -0.87 -17.05
N TYR A 500 22.97 -0.29 -16.40
CA TYR A 500 22.71 -0.51 -14.98
C TYR A 500 22.36 -1.97 -14.69
N LEU A 501 21.37 -2.53 -15.39
CA LEU A 501 20.88 -3.88 -15.13
C LEU A 501 21.96 -4.94 -15.42
N LYS A 502 22.84 -4.73 -16.40
CA LYS A 502 24.02 -5.60 -16.61
C LYS A 502 25.04 -5.43 -15.49
N ALA A 503 25.32 -4.20 -15.03
CA ALA A 503 26.26 -3.94 -13.94
C ALA A 503 25.85 -4.62 -12.61
N VAL A 504 24.55 -4.64 -12.27
CA VAL A 504 24.05 -5.31 -11.05
C VAL A 504 23.58 -6.76 -11.26
N LYS A 505 23.82 -7.38 -12.42
CA LYS A 505 23.34 -8.73 -12.78
C LYS A 505 21.81 -8.93 -12.61
N LEU A 506 21.02 -7.92 -13.02
CA LEU A 506 19.55 -7.98 -13.15
C LEU A 506 19.05 -8.07 -14.59
N PHE A 507 19.94 -7.91 -15.58
CA PHE A 507 19.66 -8.24 -16.99
C PHE A 507 19.93 -9.73 -17.24
N ARG A 508 19.14 -10.39 -18.10
CA ARG A 508 19.22 -11.84 -18.36
C ARG A 508 19.39 -12.16 -19.85
N SER A 509 20.34 -13.04 -20.17
CA SER A 509 20.47 -13.68 -21.50
C SER A 509 19.95 -15.12 -21.46
N TYR A 510 18.98 -15.47 -22.34
CA TYR A 510 18.50 -16.85 -22.44
C TYR A 510 19.35 -17.75 -23.34
N ASP A 511 20.36 -17.19 -24.02
CA ASP A 511 21.31 -17.94 -24.84
C ASP A 511 22.43 -18.60 -24.01
N ASP A 512 22.75 -18.04 -22.84
CA ASP A 512 23.68 -18.64 -21.88
C ASP A 512 22.91 -19.37 -20.77
N GLN A 513 23.20 -20.66 -20.58
CA GLN A 513 22.65 -21.50 -19.50
C GLN A 513 23.47 -21.42 -18.22
N ALA A 514 24.70 -20.88 -18.26
CA ALA A 514 25.51 -20.64 -17.06
C ALA A 514 24.98 -19.45 -16.22
N GLU A 515 24.12 -18.60 -16.79
CA GLU A 515 23.37 -17.56 -16.07
C GLU A 515 22.11 -18.08 -15.34
N ASP A 516 21.81 -19.40 -15.37
CA ASP A 516 20.62 -19.96 -14.71
C ASP A 516 20.74 -19.90 -13.17
N PRO A 517 19.81 -19.21 -12.46
CA PRO A 517 19.79 -19.17 -11.01
C PRO A 517 19.56 -20.54 -10.37
N GLN A 518 19.99 -20.67 -9.12
CA GLN A 518 19.72 -21.84 -8.30
C GLN A 518 18.34 -21.69 -7.63
N TYR A 519 17.34 -22.38 -8.16
CA TYR A 519 15.97 -22.36 -7.63
C TYR A 519 15.73 -23.40 -6.52
N SER A 520 14.71 -23.19 -5.68
CA SER A 520 14.29 -24.14 -4.64
C SER A 520 13.71 -25.44 -5.23
N GLU A 521 13.12 -25.32 -6.42
CA GLU A 521 12.39 -26.35 -7.16
C GLU A 521 12.34 -25.93 -8.63
N VAL A 522 12.37 -26.87 -9.58
CA VAL A 522 12.25 -26.58 -11.02
C VAL A 522 11.10 -27.38 -11.63
N ILE A 523 10.20 -26.69 -12.31
CA ILE A 523 9.07 -27.25 -13.06
C ILE A 523 9.30 -26.98 -14.54
N GLU A 524 9.38 -28.01 -15.36
CA GLU A 524 9.49 -27.85 -16.82
C GLU A 524 8.11 -27.90 -17.50
N VAL A 525 7.84 -26.94 -18.38
CA VAL A 525 6.59 -26.82 -19.15
C VAL A 525 6.91 -26.78 -20.65
N ASN A 526 6.45 -27.79 -21.37
CA ASN A 526 6.65 -27.89 -22.81
C ASN A 526 5.54 -27.16 -23.58
N LEU A 527 5.89 -26.05 -24.23
CA LEU A 527 5.01 -25.17 -25.01
C LEU A 527 4.33 -25.90 -26.19
N SER A 528 4.94 -26.96 -26.72
CA SER A 528 4.37 -27.77 -27.81
C SER A 528 3.28 -28.74 -27.34
N SER A 529 3.09 -28.91 -26.03
CA SER A 529 1.95 -29.66 -25.47
C SER A 529 0.69 -28.82 -25.30
N ILE A 530 0.75 -27.52 -25.61
CA ILE A 530 -0.32 -26.56 -25.33
C ILE A 530 -1.32 -26.53 -26.49
N VAL A 531 -2.49 -27.09 -26.24
CA VAL A 531 -3.70 -26.98 -27.09
C VAL A 531 -4.64 -25.90 -26.54
N PRO A 532 -5.59 -25.38 -27.35
CA PRO A 532 -6.58 -24.44 -26.85
C PRO A 532 -7.54 -25.05 -25.82
N TYR A 533 -7.88 -24.29 -24.78
CA TYR A 533 -8.76 -24.73 -23.67
C TYR A 533 -9.91 -23.77 -23.40
N VAL A 534 -11.03 -24.33 -22.92
CA VAL A 534 -12.02 -23.60 -22.11
C VAL A 534 -12.02 -24.13 -20.68
N SER A 535 -12.55 -23.34 -19.74
CA SER A 535 -12.69 -23.74 -18.33
C SER A 535 -14.13 -23.53 -17.84
N GLY A 536 -14.81 -24.61 -17.44
CA GLY A 536 -16.21 -24.65 -17.02
C GLY A 536 -16.71 -26.09 -16.80
N PRO A 537 -18.00 -26.30 -16.50
CA PRO A 537 -19.07 -25.30 -16.56
C PRO A 537 -19.36 -24.58 -15.23
N LYS A 538 -18.71 -24.96 -14.11
CA LYS A 538 -19.00 -24.41 -12.77
C LYS A 538 -17.79 -23.88 -11.98
N ARG A 539 -16.54 -24.25 -12.32
CA ARG A 539 -15.33 -23.78 -11.64
C ARG A 539 -14.19 -23.43 -12.62
N PRO A 540 -13.36 -22.38 -12.36
CA PRO A 540 -12.24 -22.02 -13.23
C PRO A 540 -11.14 -23.09 -13.42
N GLN A 541 -11.05 -24.08 -12.53
CA GLN A 541 -10.13 -25.21 -12.66
C GLN A 541 -10.65 -26.39 -13.50
N ASP A 542 -11.95 -26.42 -13.84
CA ASP A 542 -12.56 -27.51 -14.59
C ASP A 542 -12.30 -27.32 -16.08
N ARG A 543 -11.27 -27.97 -16.63
CA ARG A 543 -10.84 -27.71 -18.00
C ARG A 543 -11.36 -28.69 -19.02
N VAL A 544 -11.46 -28.19 -20.24
CA VAL A 544 -11.87 -28.94 -21.42
C VAL A 544 -11.03 -28.48 -22.61
N PRO A 545 -10.29 -29.37 -23.31
CA PRO A 545 -9.71 -29.04 -24.61
C PRO A 545 -10.81 -28.59 -25.57
N VAL A 546 -10.57 -27.59 -26.40
CA VAL A 546 -11.57 -27.08 -27.35
C VAL A 546 -12.05 -28.19 -28.31
N THR A 547 -11.16 -29.12 -28.69
CA THR A 547 -11.47 -30.30 -29.50
C THR A 547 -12.36 -31.35 -28.81
N CYS A 548 -12.46 -31.32 -27.47
CA CYS A 548 -13.28 -32.24 -26.67
C CYS A 548 -14.55 -31.59 -26.12
N MET A 549 -14.83 -30.30 -26.41
CA MET A 549 -15.85 -29.54 -25.70
C MET A 549 -17.26 -30.11 -25.88
N LYS A 550 -17.60 -30.51 -27.10
CA LYS A 550 -18.88 -31.15 -27.42
C LYS A 550 -19.11 -32.43 -26.62
N GLU A 551 -18.08 -33.25 -26.45
CA GLU A 551 -18.15 -34.50 -25.70
C GLU A 551 -18.25 -34.26 -24.18
N ASP A 552 -17.41 -33.38 -23.62
CA ASP A 552 -17.44 -33.04 -22.20
C ASP A 552 -18.78 -32.45 -21.77
N PHE A 553 -19.39 -31.58 -22.59
CA PHE A 553 -20.71 -31.02 -22.29
C PHE A 553 -21.82 -32.09 -22.34
N LEU A 554 -21.82 -32.99 -23.33
CA LEU A 554 -22.78 -34.10 -23.39
C LEU A 554 -22.62 -35.06 -22.19
N ASN A 555 -21.40 -35.29 -21.72
CA ASN A 555 -21.13 -36.01 -20.48
C ASN A 555 -21.65 -35.25 -19.25
N CYS A 556 -21.49 -33.91 -19.20
CA CYS A 556 -22.02 -33.07 -18.12
C CYS A 556 -23.56 -33.11 -18.01
N LEU A 557 -24.28 -33.36 -19.10
CA LEU A 557 -25.74 -33.58 -19.05
C LEU A 557 -26.10 -34.90 -18.35
N ASN A 558 -25.28 -35.94 -18.55
CA ASN A 558 -25.51 -37.32 -18.11
C ASN A 558 -25.08 -37.63 -16.67
N GLU A 559 -24.04 -36.98 -16.14
CA GLU A 559 -23.52 -37.31 -14.81
C GLU A 559 -24.59 -37.14 -13.71
N LYS A 560 -24.94 -38.26 -13.07
CA LYS A 560 -25.48 -38.25 -11.71
C LYS A 560 -24.38 -37.73 -10.79
N ALA A 561 -24.66 -36.74 -9.95
CA ALA A 561 -23.84 -36.56 -8.77
C ALA A 561 -23.85 -37.85 -7.96
N SER A 562 -22.67 -38.27 -7.53
CA SER A 562 -22.50 -39.09 -6.34
C SER A 562 -23.05 -38.35 -5.11
N HIS A 563 -22.98 -38.94 -3.92
CA HIS A 563 -23.55 -38.33 -2.71
C HIS A 563 -22.83 -37.04 -2.22
N GLU A 564 -21.90 -36.51 -3.00
CA GLU A 564 -21.28 -35.19 -2.84
C GLU A 564 -21.49 -34.36 -4.13
N VAL A 565 -21.72 -33.05 -3.99
CA VAL A 565 -22.23 -32.20 -5.09
C VAL A 565 -21.28 -32.16 -6.30
N GLY A 566 -21.65 -32.87 -7.37
CA GLY A 566 -20.88 -32.97 -8.61
C GLY A 566 -20.76 -31.64 -9.37
N PHE A 567 -19.54 -31.15 -9.53
CA PHE A 567 -19.26 -29.89 -10.21
C PHE A 567 -19.34 -29.95 -11.75
N LYS A 568 -19.23 -31.15 -12.34
CA LYS A 568 -19.48 -31.39 -13.78
C LYS A 568 -20.86 -31.99 -14.10
N GLY A 569 -21.77 -32.15 -13.12
CA GLY A 569 -23.10 -32.74 -13.36
C GLY A 569 -24.26 -31.73 -13.47
N PHE A 570 -25.16 -31.95 -14.44
CA PHE A 570 -26.44 -31.23 -14.60
C PHE A 570 -27.71 -32.08 -14.38
N HIS A 571 -27.60 -33.42 -14.34
CA HIS A 571 -28.70 -34.35 -14.06
C HIS A 571 -29.88 -34.25 -15.05
N ILE A 572 -29.63 -34.04 -16.35
CA ILE A 572 -30.70 -34.00 -17.35
C ILE A 572 -31.02 -35.44 -17.76
N PRO A 573 -32.25 -35.96 -17.55
CA PRO A 573 -32.64 -37.30 -17.99
C PRO A 573 -32.41 -37.45 -19.49
N SER A 574 -31.94 -38.61 -19.96
CA SER A 574 -31.58 -38.82 -21.37
C SER A 574 -32.75 -38.51 -22.33
N GLU A 575 -33.99 -38.84 -21.94
CA GLU A 575 -35.24 -38.47 -22.63
C GLU A 575 -35.43 -36.97 -22.89
N LYS A 576 -34.72 -36.11 -22.15
CA LYS A 576 -34.77 -34.64 -22.25
C LYS A 576 -33.51 -34.01 -22.84
N GLN A 577 -32.42 -34.74 -23.08
CA GLN A 577 -31.16 -34.10 -23.52
C GLN A 577 -31.29 -33.44 -24.90
N ASP A 578 -32.15 -34.00 -25.77
CA ASP A 578 -32.52 -33.44 -27.08
C ASP A 578 -33.68 -32.41 -27.02
N THR A 579 -33.98 -31.82 -25.84
CA THR A 579 -35.06 -30.81 -25.73
C THR A 579 -34.73 -29.56 -26.54
N VAL A 580 -35.62 -29.22 -27.48
CA VAL A 580 -35.55 -27.98 -28.28
C VAL A 580 -36.80 -27.14 -28.03
N VAL A 581 -36.63 -25.90 -27.61
CA VAL A 581 -37.72 -24.94 -27.35
C VAL A 581 -37.73 -23.86 -28.43
N PRO A 582 -38.79 -23.76 -29.27
CA PRO A 582 -38.96 -22.65 -30.20
C PRO A 582 -39.50 -21.41 -29.47
N PHE A 583 -38.95 -20.23 -29.77
CA PHE A 583 -39.36 -18.96 -29.19
C PHE A 583 -39.33 -17.81 -30.21
N LEU A 584 -39.91 -16.67 -29.85
CA LEU A 584 -39.94 -15.47 -30.68
C LEU A 584 -38.98 -14.41 -30.12
N HIS A 585 -38.19 -13.80 -30.99
CA HIS A 585 -37.34 -12.66 -30.68
C HIS A 585 -37.37 -11.68 -31.85
N GLU A 586 -37.73 -10.42 -31.58
CA GLU A 586 -37.85 -9.35 -32.59
C GLU A 586 -38.65 -9.74 -33.85
N GLY A 587 -39.73 -10.51 -33.66
CA GLY A 587 -40.60 -11.01 -34.74
C GLY A 587 -40.08 -12.25 -35.48
N THR A 588 -38.81 -12.62 -35.30
CA THR A 588 -38.20 -13.82 -35.88
C THR A 588 -38.33 -15.02 -34.94
N LYS A 589 -38.52 -16.21 -35.49
CA LYS A 589 -38.54 -17.47 -34.73
C LYS A 589 -37.12 -18.02 -34.59
N TYR A 590 -36.75 -18.39 -33.38
CA TYR A 590 -35.49 -19.06 -33.04
C TYR A 590 -35.75 -20.29 -32.18
N THR A 591 -34.72 -21.11 -31.97
CA THR A 591 -34.74 -22.28 -31.10
C THR A 591 -33.61 -22.22 -30.08
N LEU A 592 -33.87 -22.69 -28.87
CA LEU A 592 -32.84 -23.02 -27.86
C LEU A 592 -32.86 -24.52 -27.58
N SER A 593 -31.69 -25.04 -27.25
CA SER A 593 -31.44 -26.41 -26.78
C SER A 593 -30.44 -26.40 -25.62
N HIS A 594 -30.20 -27.56 -25.00
CA HIS A 594 -29.05 -27.72 -24.10
C HIS A 594 -27.75 -27.32 -24.82
N GLY A 595 -26.93 -26.50 -24.17
CA GLY A 595 -25.66 -26.01 -24.73
C GLY A 595 -25.78 -24.74 -25.58
N SER A 596 -26.98 -24.20 -25.79
CA SER A 596 -27.15 -22.92 -26.50
C SER A 596 -26.49 -21.77 -25.74
N VAL A 597 -25.71 -20.96 -26.47
CA VAL A 597 -25.08 -19.75 -25.93
C VAL A 597 -26.13 -18.64 -25.85
N VAL A 598 -26.26 -18.01 -24.68
CA VAL A 598 -27.17 -16.87 -24.46
C VAL A 598 -26.46 -15.62 -23.94
N ILE A 599 -25.21 -15.75 -23.46
CA ILE A 599 -24.33 -14.63 -23.09
C ILE A 599 -22.94 -14.89 -23.70
N ALA A 600 -22.35 -13.89 -24.36
CA ALA A 600 -21.01 -13.94 -24.93
C ALA A 600 -20.24 -12.63 -24.65
N ALA A 601 -19.34 -12.64 -23.68
CA ALA A 601 -18.81 -11.41 -23.08
C ALA A 601 -17.28 -11.32 -23.16
N VAL A 602 -16.76 -10.39 -23.99
CA VAL A 602 -15.33 -10.06 -24.08
C VAL A 602 -15.01 -8.96 -23.05
N ILE A 603 -14.42 -9.36 -21.93
CA ILE A 603 -14.34 -8.62 -20.66
C ILE A 603 -13.03 -8.90 -19.91
N SER A 604 -12.85 -8.20 -18.78
CA SER A 604 -11.76 -8.38 -17.80
C SER A 604 -10.41 -7.79 -18.21
N CYS A 605 -9.71 -7.17 -17.26
CA CYS A 605 -8.31 -6.74 -17.38
C CYS A 605 -7.41 -7.91 -17.83
N THR A 606 -7.68 -9.11 -17.31
CA THR A 606 -6.96 -10.37 -17.58
C THR A 606 -6.69 -10.66 -19.06
N ASN A 607 -7.67 -10.36 -19.93
CA ASN A 607 -7.57 -10.64 -21.36
C ASN A 607 -7.58 -9.36 -22.20
N ASN A 608 -8.35 -8.33 -21.80
CA ASN A 608 -8.52 -7.13 -22.62
C ASN A 608 -7.28 -6.22 -22.61
N CYS A 609 -6.35 -6.39 -21.67
CA CYS A 609 -5.05 -5.71 -21.64
C CYS A 609 -3.96 -6.40 -22.47
N ASN A 610 -4.24 -7.53 -23.13
CA ASN A 610 -3.35 -8.17 -24.09
C ASN A 610 -3.77 -7.78 -25.53
N PRO A 611 -2.98 -6.95 -26.25
CA PRO A 611 -3.38 -6.49 -27.59
C PRO A 611 -3.44 -7.64 -28.58
N SER A 612 -2.49 -8.58 -28.55
CA SER A 612 -2.42 -9.73 -29.45
C SER A 612 -3.71 -10.57 -29.44
N VAL A 613 -4.24 -10.93 -28.27
CA VAL A 613 -5.47 -11.74 -28.18
C VAL A 613 -6.73 -10.93 -28.57
N MET A 614 -6.77 -9.63 -28.27
CA MET A 614 -7.87 -8.75 -28.65
C MET A 614 -7.89 -8.43 -30.15
N LEU A 615 -6.74 -8.21 -30.75
CA LEU A 615 -6.55 -8.10 -32.21
C LEU A 615 -6.88 -9.42 -32.90
N THR A 616 -6.54 -10.57 -32.30
CA THR A 616 -6.95 -11.90 -32.81
C THR A 616 -8.48 -12.01 -32.89
N ALA A 617 -9.19 -11.59 -31.84
CA ALA A 617 -10.65 -11.55 -31.83
C ALA A 617 -11.24 -10.58 -32.87
N GLY A 618 -10.62 -9.41 -33.05
CA GLY A 618 -11.03 -8.42 -34.05
C GLY A 618 -10.78 -8.85 -35.50
N LEU A 619 -9.64 -9.48 -35.78
CA LEU A 619 -9.30 -10.02 -37.10
C LEU A 619 -10.19 -11.23 -37.45
N LEU A 620 -10.49 -12.11 -36.48
CA LEU A 620 -11.47 -13.18 -36.65
C LEU A 620 -12.87 -12.61 -36.93
N ALA A 621 -13.31 -11.59 -36.17
CA ALA A 621 -14.59 -10.91 -36.42
C ALA A 621 -14.63 -10.25 -37.81
N LYS A 622 -13.52 -9.65 -38.25
CA LYS A 622 -13.38 -9.09 -39.61
C LYS A 622 -13.55 -10.18 -40.67
N LYS A 623 -12.75 -11.24 -40.63
CA LYS A 623 -12.80 -12.35 -41.61
C LYS A 623 -14.19 -13.01 -41.64
N ALA A 624 -14.79 -13.25 -40.47
CA ALA A 624 -16.14 -13.81 -40.36
C ALA A 624 -17.21 -12.93 -41.02
N VAL A 625 -17.20 -11.63 -40.77
CA VAL A 625 -18.16 -10.66 -41.35
C VAL A 625 -17.91 -10.46 -42.85
N GLU A 626 -16.66 -10.42 -43.31
CA GLU A 626 -16.31 -10.30 -44.73
C GLU A 626 -16.71 -11.56 -45.53
N ALA A 627 -16.74 -12.73 -44.89
CA ALA A 627 -17.28 -13.96 -45.45
C ALA A 627 -18.81 -14.10 -45.31
N GLY A 628 -19.49 -13.19 -44.62
CA GLY A 628 -20.95 -13.13 -44.49
C GLY A 628 -21.56 -13.76 -43.23
N LEU A 629 -20.75 -14.19 -42.25
CA LEU A 629 -21.23 -14.75 -40.98
C LEU A 629 -21.75 -13.66 -40.02
N SER A 630 -22.65 -14.05 -39.12
CA SER A 630 -23.26 -13.16 -38.12
C SER A 630 -23.59 -13.89 -36.81
N VAL A 631 -23.79 -13.13 -35.72
CA VAL A 631 -24.24 -13.65 -34.42
C VAL A 631 -25.77 -13.61 -34.34
N LYS A 632 -26.39 -14.62 -33.73
CA LYS A 632 -27.85 -14.69 -33.54
C LYS A 632 -28.30 -13.58 -32.57
N PRO A 633 -29.26 -12.69 -32.92
CA PRO A 633 -29.49 -11.43 -32.20
C PRO A 633 -30.03 -11.59 -30.77
N TYR A 634 -30.59 -12.75 -30.42
CA TYR A 634 -31.01 -13.05 -29.04
C TYR A 634 -29.84 -13.28 -28.08
N ILE A 635 -28.63 -13.54 -28.60
CA ILE A 635 -27.43 -13.79 -27.79
C ILE A 635 -26.95 -12.45 -27.24
N ARG A 636 -26.78 -12.37 -25.92
CA ARG A 636 -26.29 -11.16 -25.27
C ARG A 636 -24.78 -11.05 -25.41
N THR A 637 -24.35 -10.51 -26.54
CA THR A 637 -22.97 -10.08 -26.79
C THR A 637 -22.64 -8.79 -26.03
N SER A 638 -21.37 -8.62 -25.66
CA SER A 638 -20.85 -7.39 -25.06
C SER A 638 -19.32 -7.33 -25.10
N LEU A 639 -18.77 -6.14 -25.34
CA LEU A 639 -17.36 -5.81 -25.14
C LEU A 639 -17.24 -4.79 -23.98
N ALA A 640 -16.54 -5.15 -22.90
CA ALA A 640 -16.21 -4.23 -21.80
C ALA A 640 -14.68 -4.16 -21.64
N PRO A 641 -14.00 -3.25 -22.35
CA PRO A 641 -12.55 -3.18 -22.36
C PRO A 641 -11.96 -2.73 -21.02
N GLY A 642 -10.70 -3.10 -20.77
CA GLY A 642 -9.97 -2.66 -19.57
C GLY A 642 -9.61 -1.17 -19.59
N SER A 643 -9.60 -0.52 -20.75
CA SER A 643 -9.34 0.92 -20.88
C SER A 643 -9.87 1.48 -22.20
N GLY A 644 -9.92 2.80 -22.31
CA GLY A 644 -10.15 3.49 -23.58
C GLY A 644 -9.06 3.22 -24.64
N MET A 645 -7.88 2.74 -24.24
CA MET A 645 -6.79 2.41 -25.15
C MET A 645 -7.07 1.14 -25.96
N VAL A 646 -7.84 0.20 -25.39
CA VAL A 646 -8.29 -1.00 -26.10
C VAL A 646 -9.25 -0.64 -27.23
N THR A 647 -10.25 0.21 -26.95
CA THR A 647 -11.12 0.77 -27.99
C THR A 647 -10.30 1.55 -29.03
N HIS A 648 -9.29 2.31 -28.60
CA HIS A 648 -8.42 3.06 -29.50
C HIS A 648 -7.68 2.14 -30.48
N TYR A 649 -7.01 1.07 -30.01
CA TYR A 649 -6.25 0.20 -30.91
C TYR A 649 -7.14 -0.70 -31.79
N LEU A 650 -8.28 -1.18 -31.28
CA LEU A 650 -9.25 -1.91 -32.10
C LEU A 650 -9.84 -1.01 -33.20
N ASN A 651 -10.01 0.28 -32.94
CA ASN A 651 -10.44 1.25 -33.95
C ASN A 651 -9.31 1.62 -34.93
N ALA A 652 -8.08 1.84 -34.44
CA ALA A 652 -6.92 2.21 -35.26
C ALA A 652 -6.46 1.09 -36.21
N SER A 653 -6.57 -0.18 -35.78
CA SER A 653 -6.38 -1.36 -36.63
C SER A 653 -7.59 -1.68 -37.54
N GLY A 654 -8.68 -0.91 -37.43
CA GLY A 654 -9.87 -1.04 -38.27
C GLY A 654 -10.78 -2.23 -37.96
N VAL A 655 -10.55 -2.97 -36.87
CA VAL A 655 -11.32 -4.19 -36.54
C VAL A 655 -12.58 -3.91 -35.69
N LEU A 656 -12.62 -2.82 -34.93
CA LEU A 656 -13.76 -2.47 -34.06
C LEU A 656 -15.12 -2.44 -34.79
N PRO A 657 -15.27 -1.88 -36.01
CA PRO A 657 -16.54 -1.90 -36.73
C PRO A 657 -17.06 -3.31 -37.04
N TYR A 658 -16.18 -4.30 -37.16
CA TYR A 658 -16.55 -5.69 -37.40
C TYR A 658 -16.98 -6.40 -36.11
N LEU A 659 -16.34 -6.08 -34.97
CA LEU A 659 -16.81 -6.50 -33.64
C LEU A 659 -18.22 -5.95 -33.36
N SER A 660 -18.47 -4.66 -33.62
CA SER A 660 -19.81 -4.06 -33.47
C SER A 660 -20.86 -4.72 -34.37
N LYS A 661 -20.52 -5.10 -35.62
CA LYS A 661 -21.43 -5.85 -36.52
C LYS A 661 -21.81 -7.24 -35.99
N LEU A 662 -20.98 -7.85 -35.13
CA LEU A 662 -21.28 -9.08 -34.39
C LEU A 662 -21.92 -8.82 -33.01
N GLY A 663 -22.29 -7.58 -32.70
CA GLY A 663 -22.91 -7.16 -31.45
C GLY A 663 -21.94 -6.98 -30.27
N PHE A 664 -20.62 -7.08 -30.48
CA PHE A 664 -19.61 -6.83 -29.44
C PHE A 664 -19.38 -5.32 -29.25
N GLU A 665 -20.45 -4.61 -28.89
CA GLU A 665 -20.47 -3.18 -28.58
C GLU A 665 -19.70 -2.86 -27.29
N VAL A 666 -19.03 -1.70 -27.27
CA VAL A 666 -18.31 -1.16 -26.09
C VAL A 666 -19.33 -0.63 -25.07
N ILE A 667 -19.67 -1.43 -24.06
CA ILE A 667 -20.70 -1.08 -23.06
C ILE A 667 -20.18 -0.19 -21.91
N GLY A 668 -18.86 -0.09 -21.75
CA GLY A 668 -18.18 0.68 -20.71
C GLY A 668 -16.78 0.14 -20.41
N TYR A 669 -16.02 0.89 -19.59
CA TYR A 669 -14.65 0.53 -19.20
C TYR A 669 -14.62 0.06 -17.73
N GLY A 670 -14.11 -1.15 -17.47
CA GLY A 670 -14.04 -1.71 -16.11
C GLY A 670 -14.61 -3.13 -15.99
N CYS A 671 -14.79 -3.60 -14.76
CA CYS A 671 -14.99 -5.03 -14.48
C CYS A 671 -16.29 -5.64 -15.03
N ALA A 672 -17.37 -4.85 -15.13
CA ALA A 672 -18.64 -5.22 -15.79
C ALA A 672 -19.16 -6.64 -15.42
N THR A 673 -19.49 -7.45 -16.43
CA THR A 673 -19.90 -8.87 -16.33
C THR A 673 -18.94 -9.74 -15.51
N CYS A 674 -17.65 -9.40 -15.39
CA CYS A 674 -16.67 -10.21 -14.65
C CYS A 674 -16.99 -10.25 -13.15
N VAL A 675 -17.54 -9.16 -12.59
CA VAL A 675 -18.02 -9.10 -11.19
C VAL A 675 -19.51 -9.48 -11.05
N GLY A 676 -20.13 -9.99 -12.11
CA GLY A 676 -21.56 -10.32 -12.14
C GLY A 676 -22.48 -9.12 -12.38
N ASN A 677 -21.95 -7.96 -12.79
CA ASN A 677 -22.78 -6.84 -13.22
C ASN A 677 -23.19 -7.02 -14.69
N THR A 678 -24.14 -7.94 -14.92
CA THR A 678 -24.59 -8.36 -16.25
C THR A 678 -25.99 -7.80 -16.56
N ALA A 679 -26.18 -7.28 -17.77
CA ALA A 679 -27.49 -6.82 -18.22
C ALA A 679 -28.49 -7.99 -18.30
N PRO A 680 -29.78 -7.81 -17.95
CA PRO A 680 -30.77 -8.87 -17.98
C PRO A 680 -30.97 -9.44 -19.39
N LEU A 681 -31.17 -10.76 -19.49
CA LEU A 681 -31.51 -11.44 -20.73
C LEU A 681 -32.93 -11.05 -21.22
N PRO A 682 -33.21 -11.12 -22.53
CA PRO A 682 -34.55 -10.91 -23.07
C PRO A 682 -35.57 -11.86 -22.42
N GLN A 683 -36.75 -11.37 -22.06
CA GLN A 683 -37.73 -12.18 -21.32
C GLN A 683 -38.13 -13.47 -22.08
N SER A 684 -38.27 -13.42 -23.41
CA SER A 684 -38.58 -14.62 -24.22
C SER A 684 -37.45 -15.66 -24.25
N VAL A 685 -36.20 -15.27 -24.03
CA VAL A 685 -35.07 -16.20 -23.83
C VAL A 685 -35.17 -16.83 -22.43
N VAL A 686 -35.41 -16.02 -21.39
CA VAL A 686 -35.56 -16.49 -20.01
C VAL A 686 -36.74 -17.46 -19.86
N ASP A 687 -37.87 -17.18 -20.52
CA ASP A 687 -39.06 -18.02 -20.50
C ASP A 687 -38.83 -19.33 -21.27
N ALA A 688 -38.15 -19.29 -22.42
CA ALA A 688 -37.81 -20.50 -23.18
C ALA A 688 -36.85 -21.43 -22.41
N ILE A 689 -35.83 -20.87 -21.73
CA ILE A 689 -34.92 -21.63 -20.86
C ILE A 689 -35.72 -22.34 -19.74
N LYS A 690 -36.63 -21.61 -19.07
CA LYS A 690 -37.45 -22.15 -17.98
C LYS A 690 -38.47 -23.18 -18.47
N GLN A 691 -39.07 -22.98 -19.65
CA GLN A 691 -40.05 -23.88 -20.23
C GLN A 691 -39.44 -25.24 -20.60
N GLY A 692 -38.20 -25.26 -21.09
CA GLY A 692 -37.49 -26.50 -21.45
C GLY A 692 -36.63 -27.11 -20.34
N ASP A 693 -36.48 -26.47 -19.17
CA ASP A 693 -35.47 -26.83 -18.16
C ASP A 693 -34.04 -26.87 -18.76
N LEU A 694 -33.75 -25.93 -19.68
CA LEU A 694 -32.55 -25.99 -20.51
C LEU A 694 -31.28 -25.65 -19.71
N VAL A 695 -30.20 -26.35 -20.03
CA VAL A 695 -28.84 -25.98 -19.60
C VAL A 695 -28.31 -24.94 -20.60
N ALA A 696 -28.66 -23.68 -20.35
CA ALA A 696 -28.19 -22.53 -21.13
C ALA A 696 -26.78 -22.10 -20.70
N CYS A 697 -26.00 -21.62 -21.67
CA CYS A 697 -24.57 -21.36 -21.52
C CYS A 697 -24.20 -19.87 -21.63
N GLY A 698 -23.33 -19.41 -20.73
CA GLY A 698 -22.59 -18.15 -20.85
C GLY A 698 -21.11 -18.40 -21.13
N VAL A 699 -20.54 -17.65 -22.08
CA VAL A 699 -19.11 -17.74 -22.45
C VAL A 699 -18.46 -16.37 -22.25
N LEU A 700 -17.32 -16.29 -21.59
CA LEU A 700 -16.68 -15.01 -21.23
C LEU A 700 -15.15 -15.09 -21.14
N SER A 701 -14.45 -13.97 -21.36
CA SER A 701 -13.00 -13.85 -21.18
C SER A 701 -12.59 -13.37 -19.77
N GLY A 702 -13.35 -13.76 -18.74
CA GLY A 702 -13.02 -13.46 -17.33
C GLY A 702 -12.05 -14.45 -16.70
N SER A 703 -11.56 -14.15 -15.50
CA SER A 703 -10.74 -15.07 -14.68
C SER A 703 -11.55 -15.94 -13.72
N ARG A 704 -12.79 -15.54 -13.37
CA ARG A 704 -13.60 -16.22 -12.34
C ARG A 704 -15.07 -16.35 -12.73
N HIS A 705 -15.60 -17.57 -12.69
CA HIS A 705 -17.02 -17.87 -12.77
C HIS A 705 -17.44 -18.77 -11.60
N PHE A 706 -18.70 -18.66 -11.18
CA PHE A 706 -19.37 -19.55 -10.24
C PHE A 706 -20.84 -19.66 -10.68
N GLU A 707 -21.53 -20.73 -10.27
CA GLU A 707 -22.96 -20.91 -10.54
C GLU A 707 -23.78 -19.72 -9.99
N GLY A 708 -24.69 -19.17 -10.80
CA GLY A 708 -25.48 -17.97 -10.48
C GLY A 708 -24.75 -16.62 -10.57
N ARG A 709 -23.48 -16.55 -11.02
CA ARG A 709 -22.72 -15.27 -11.08
C ARG A 709 -23.16 -14.32 -12.20
N LEU A 710 -23.74 -14.81 -13.30
CA LEU A 710 -24.18 -13.97 -14.44
C LEU A 710 -25.69 -13.67 -14.39
N CYS A 711 -26.50 -14.72 -14.35
CA CYS A 711 -27.92 -14.67 -13.99
C CYS A 711 -28.35 -16.02 -13.41
N ASP A 712 -29.43 -16.02 -12.63
CA ASP A 712 -30.08 -17.24 -12.10
C ASP A 712 -30.50 -18.22 -13.21
N CYS A 713 -30.60 -17.74 -14.45
CA CYS A 713 -30.96 -18.47 -15.66
C CYS A 713 -29.82 -19.26 -16.33
N VAL A 714 -28.54 -18.98 -16.03
CA VAL A 714 -27.40 -19.57 -16.75
C VAL A 714 -26.66 -20.56 -15.84
N ARG A 715 -26.97 -21.85 -16.06
CA ARG A 715 -26.46 -23.00 -15.30
C ARG A 715 -25.03 -23.38 -15.68
N ALA A 716 -24.63 -23.15 -16.93
CA ALA A 716 -23.30 -23.46 -17.44
C ALA A 716 -22.53 -22.18 -17.81
N ASN A 717 -21.31 -22.04 -17.31
CA ASN A 717 -20.47 -20.86 -17.51
C ASN A 717 -19.06 -21.30 -17.92
N TYR A 718 -18.55 -20.78 -19.03
CA TYR A 718 -17.24 -21.14 -19.57
C TYR A 718 -16.33 -19.91 -19.71
N LEU A 719 -15.10 -20.02 -19.22
CA LEU A 719 -14.01 -19.09 -19.53
C LEU A 719 -13.35 -19.52 -20.84
N ALA A 720 -13.17 -18.58 -21.75
CA ALA A 720 -12.54 -18.79 -23.05
C ALA A 720 -11.72 -17.55 -23.47
N SER A 721 -10.80 -17.71 -24.42
CA SER A 721 -10.09 -16.57 -25.00
C SER A 721 -11.06 -15.63 -25.75
N PRO A 722 -10.83 -14.31 -25.80
CA PRO A 722 -11.60 -13.38 -26.64
C PRO A 722 -11.97 -13.88 -28.05
N PRO A 723 -11.06 -14.46 -28.88
CA PRO A 723 -11.45 -15.01 -30.18
C PRO A 723 -12.36 -16.25 -30.07
N LEU A 724 -12.19 -17.10 -29.05
CA LEU A 724 -13.12 -18.21 -28.80
C LEU A 724 -14.50 -17.72 -28.31
N VAL A 725 -14.58 -16.63 -27.53
CA VAL A 725 -15.86 -16.00 -27.18
C VAL A 725 -16.60 -15.53 -28.44
N VAL A 726 -15.90 -14.94 -29.41
CA VAL A 726 -16.48 -14.56 -30.71
C VAL A 726 -16.89 -15.80 -31.52
N ALA A 727 -16.06 -16.84 -31.60
CA ALA A 727 -16.38 -18.08 -32.31
C ALA A 727 -17.62 -18.80 -31.75
N TYR A 728 -17.73 -18.94 -30.42
CA TYR A 728 -18.91 -19.53 -29.77
C TYR A 728 -20.16 -18.63 -29.90
N ALA A 729 -20.03 -17.31 -30.03
CA ALA A 729 -21.15 -16.43 -30.33
C ALA A 729 -21.69 -16.62 -31.76
N ILE A 730 -20.81 -16.79 -32.75
CA ILE A 730 -21.18 -17.06 -34.15
C ILE A 730 -21.88 -18.42 -34.25
N ALA A 731 -21.29 -19.48 -33.69
CA ALA A 731 -21.94 -20.80 -33.63
C ALA A 731 -23.25 -20.77 -32.82
N GLY A 732 -23.31 -19.97 -31.76
CA GLY A 732 -24.45 -19.85 -30.84
C GLY A 732 -24.72 -21.10 -29.99
N THR A 733 -23.77 -22.03 -29.95
CA THR A 733 -23.78 -23.24 -29.10
C THR A 733 -22.36 -23.54 -28.68
N ILE A 734 -22.19 -24.13 -27.50
CA ILE A 734 -20.90 -24.71 -27.08
C ILE A 734 -20.73 -26.17 -27.52
N GLY A 735 -21.79 -26.80 -28.05
CA GLY A 735 -21.83 -28.19 -28.51
C GLY A 735 -21.32 -28.41 -29.94
N ILE A 736 -20.20 -27.78 -30.28
CA ILE A 736 -19.59 -27.77 -31.62
C ILE A 736 -18.15 -28.29 -31.57
N ASP A 737 -17.76 -29.11 -32.55
CA ASP A 737 -16.39 -29.54 -32.82
C ASP A 737 -15.80 -28.71 -33.96
N PHE A 738 -15.00 -27.69 -33.64
CA PHE A 738 -14.47 -26.74 -34.63
C PHE A 738 -13.50 -27.35 -35.66
N GLU A 739 -13.06 -28.60 -35.51
CA GLU A 739 -12.26 -29.30 -36.52
C GLU A 739 -13.14 -30.02 -37.56
N LYS A 740 -14.35 -30.42 -37.18
CA LYS A 740 -15.24 -31.31 -37.97
C LYS A 740 -16.54 -30.63 -38.41
N GLU A 741 -16.91 -29.53 -37.77
CA GLU A 741 -18.14 -28.77 -38.04
C GLU A 741 -17.78 -27.31 -38.41
N PRO A 742 -18.35 -26.74 -39.49
CA PRO A 742 -18.12 -25.34 -39.83
C PRO A 742 -18.80 -24.39 -38.82
N LEU A 743 -18.23 -23.19 -38.63
CA LEU A 743 -18.89 -22.10 -37.87
C LEU A 743 -20.17 -21.62 -38.57
N GLY A 744 -20.22 -21.76 -39.89
CA GLY A 744 -21.35 -21.41 -40.74
C GLY A 744 -21.00 -21.55 -42.22
N VAL A 745 -21.94 -21.15 -43.07
CA VAL A 745 -21.78 -21.14 -44.53
C VAL A 745 -21.61 -19.69 -44.98
N GLY A 746 -20.61 -19.44 -45.83
CA GLY A 746 -20.34 -18.12 -46.39
C GLY A 746 -21.41 -17.65 -47.38
N ALA A 747 -21.38 -16.36 -47.71
CA ALA A 747 -22.30 -15.75 -48.68
C ALA A 747 -22.18 -16.31 -50.12
N ASP A 748 -21.09 -17.02 -50.40
CA ASP A 748 -20.78 -17.76 -51.63
C ASP A 748 -21.23 -19.23 -51.60
N GLY A 749 -21.64 -19.75 -50.45
CA GLY A 749 -21.97 -21.16 -50.22
C GLY A 749 -20.82 -22.02 -49.69
N THR A 750 -19.65 -21.45 -49.39
CA THR A 750 -18.49 -22.19 -48.85
C THR A 750 -18.70 -22.54 -47.37
N GLU A 751 -18.35 -23.76 -46.96
CA GLU A 751 -18.30 -24.14 -45.53
C GLU A 751 -17.05 -23.55 -44.86
N LEU A 752 -17.23 -22.77 -43.79
CA LEU A 752 -16.15 -22.01 -43.14
C LEU A 752 -15.82 -22.60 -41.76
N PHE A 753 -14.62 -23.14 -41.60
CA PHE A 753 -14.14 -23.68 -40.33
C PHE A 753 -13.37 -22.62 -39.53
N LEU A 754 -13.17 -22.86 -38.23
CA LEU A 754 -12.48 -21.89 -37.35
C LEU A 754 -11.07 -21.56 -37.84
N LYS A 755 -10.37 -22.57 -38.37
CA LYS A 755 -9.01 -22.49 -38.93
C LYS A 755 -8.89 -21.51 -40.11
N ASP A 756 -9.97 -21.35 -40.90
CA ASP A 756 -9.98 -20.53 -42.12
C ASP A 756 -10.19 -19.04 -41.80
N LEU A 757 -10.81 -18.77 -40.64
CA LEU A 757 -11.09 -17.43 -40.12
C LEU A 757 -10.07 -16.97 -39.05
N TRP A 758 -9.17 -17.86 -38.62
CA TRP A 758 -8.12 -17.53 -37.64
C TRP A 758 -7.02 -16.67 -38.29
N PRO A 759 -6.47 -15.64 -37.62
CA PRO A 759 -5.34 -14.88 -38.13
C PRO A 759 -4.01 -15.62 -37.92
N SER A 760 -3.03 -15.36 -38.78
CA SER A 760 -1.66 -15.89 -38.59
C SER A 760 -0.89 -15.07 -37.55
N LYS A 761 0.20 -15.62 -36.99
CA LYS A 761 1.03 -14.88 -36.01
C LYS A 761 1.74 -13.70 -36.68
N GLU A 762 2.10 -13.84 -37.95
CA GLU A 762 2.73 -12.81 -38.78
C GLU A 762 1.75 -11.69 -39.13
N GLU A 763 0.50 -12.03 -39.49
CA GLU A 763 -0.61 -11.08 -39.67
C GLU A 763 -0.85 -10.28 -38.38
N LEU A 764 -0.85 -10.96 -37.24
CA LEU A 764 -1.06 -10.37 -35.93
C LEU A 764 0.07 -9.42 -35.51
N HIS A 765 1.32 -9.89 -35.54
CA HIS A 765 2.51 -9.09 -35.20
C HIS A 765 2.60 -7.84 -36.10
N HIS A 766 2.38 -7.98 -37.41
CA HIS A 766 2.42 -6.85 -38.33
C HIS A 766 1.36 -5.78 -38.01
N VAL A 767 0.18 -6.17 -37.55
CA VAL A 767 -0.85 -5.22 -37.10
C VAL A 767 -0.47 -4.58 -35.77
N GLU A 768 0.05 -5.36 -34.82
CA GLU A 768 0.40 -4.92 -33.47
C GLU A 768 1.59 -3.94 -33.46
N GLU A 769 2.69 -4.28 -34.12
CA GLU A 769 3.90 -3.44 -34.16
C GLU A 769 3.67 -2.12 -34.91
N ASN A 770 3.06 -2.16 -36.09
CA ASN A 770 2.97 -0.99 -36.97
C ASN A 770 1.83 -0.01 -36.60
N ASN A 771 0.67 -0.52 -36.17
CA ASN A 771 -0.53 0.31 -35.99
C ASN A 771 -0.88 0.57 -34.52
N VAL A 772 -0.42 -0.27 -33.58
CA VAL A 772 -1.02 -0.37 -32.25
C VAL A 772 -0.09 0.14 -31.14
N VAL A 773 1.10 -0.43 -30.93
CA VAL A 773 1.93 -0.06 -29.76
C VAL A 773 2.32 1.42 -29.79
N ALA A 774 2.91 1.90 -30.90
CA ALA A 774 3.36 3.29 -30.99
C ALA A 774 2.22 4.34 -31.04
N SER A 775 0.97 3.93 -31.29
CA SER A 775 -0.22 4.81 -31.29
C SER A 775 -0.87 4.91 -29.91
N ILE A 776 -1.07 3.78 -29.22
CA ILE A 776 -1.56 3.69 -27.83
C ILE A 776 -0.81 4.69 -26.96
N PHE A 777 0.50 4.54 -26.83
CA PHE A 777 1.27 5.24 -25.81
C PHE A 777 1.36 6.75 -26.08
N ARG A 778 1.28 7.14 -27.36
CA ARG A 778 1.22 8.55 -27.78
C ARG A 778 -0.11 9.19 -27.40
N GLU A 779 -1.23 8.48 -27.60
CA GLU A 779 -2.56 8.97 -27.22
C GLU A 779 -2.77 8.92 -25.70
N LEU A 780 -2.30 7.88 -25.00
CA LEU A 780 -2.33 7.77 -23.55
C LEU A 780 -1.56 8.95 -22.90
N ARG A 781 -0.35 9.24 -23.38
CA ARG A 781 0.46 10.39 -22.94
C ARG A 781 -0.22 11.73 -23.28
N SER A 782 -0.83 11.84 -24.46
CA SER A 782 -1.67 12.99 -24.88
C SER A 782 -2.84 13.23 -23.90
N ARG A 783 -3.52 12.17 -23.45
CA ARG A 783 -4.60 12.24 -22.45
C ARG A 783 -4.10 12.60 -21.06
N MET A 784 -3.02 11.96 -20.60
CA MET A 784 -2.39 12.29 -19.30
C MET A 784 -1.92 13.75 -19.24
N GLN A 785 -1.35 14.29 -20.32
CA GLN A 785 -0.89 15.69 -20.38
C GLN A 785 -2.04 16.70 -20.48
N LYS A 786 -3.13 16.37 -21.19
CA LYS A 786 -4.28 17.28 -21.34
C LYS A 786 -5.24 17.22 -20.16
N GLY A 787 -5.37 16.07 -19.49
CA GLY A 787 -6.44 15.77 -18.54
C GLY A 787 -7.81 15.65 -19.22
N SER A 788 -8.80 15.12 -18.50
CA SER A 788 -10.19 15.20 -18.96
C SER A 788 -10.78 16.58 -18.65
N THR A 789 -11.68 17.08 -19.50
CA THR A 789 -12.33 18.39 -19.30
C THR A 789 -13.07 18.47 -17.97
N PHE A 790 -13.70 17.37 -17.54
CA PHE A 790 -14.34 17.24 -16.23
C PHE A 790 -13.34 17.29 -15.07
N TRP A 791 -12.24 16.50 -15.13
CA TRP A 791 -11.22 16.54 -14.09
C TRP A 791 -10.59 17.94 -13.96
N ASN A 792 -10.29 18.59 -15.08
CA ASN A 792 -9.66 19.91 -15.09
C ASN A 792 -10.59 20.99 -14.52
N SER A 793 -11.87 20.99 -14.90
CA SER A 793 -12.89 21.97 -14.44
C SER A 793 -13.44 21.72 -13.04
N MET A 794 -13.16 20.57 -12.42
CA MET A 794 -13.58 20.24 -11.07
C MET A 794 -12.90 21.13 -10.00
N ASP A 795 -13.67 21.87 -9.22
CA ASP A 795 -13.15 22.61 -8.06
C ASP A 795 -12.61 21.66 -6.99
N ALA A 796 -11.40 21.94 -6.49
CA ALA A 796 -10.76 21.22 -5.39
C ALA A 796 -9.94 22.20 -4.54
N PRO A 797 -10.07 22.22 -3.20
CA PRO A 797 -9.38 23.16 -2.32
C PRO A 797 -7.85 23.15 -2.47
N ASP A 798 -7.21 24.27 -2.11
CA ASP A 798 -5.74 24.42 -2.04
C ASP A 798 -5.20 24.43 -0.58
N ALA A 799 -6.03 24.02 0.39
CA ALA A 799 -5.68 24.01 1.81
C ALA A 799 -4.83 22.77 2.20
N VAL A 800 -3.88 22.94 3.12
CA VAL A 800 -3.00 21.85 3.62
C VAL A 800 -3.78 20.81 4.44
N LEU A 801 -4.81 21.26 5.18
CA LEU A 801 -5.79 20.43 5.87
C LEU A 801 -7.06 20.31 5.01
N PHE A 802 -7.74 19.17 5.07
CA PHE A 802 -8.96 18.97 4.28
C PHE A 802 -10.18 19.66 4.92
N PRO A 803 -10.93 20.51 4.19
CA PRO A 803 -12.14 21.15 4.73
C PRO A 803 -13.33 20.17 4.75
N TRP A 804 -13.42 19.34 5.80
CA TRP A 804 -14.48 18.34 5.98
C TRP A 804 -15.89 18.97 5.99
N ASP A 805 -16.76 18.58 5.05
CA ASP A 805 -18.18 18.97 5.07
C ASP A 805 -18.98 18.10 6.06
N PRO A 806 -19.60 18.65 7.12
CA PRO A 806 -20.45 17.88 8.04
C PRO A 806 -21.72 17.31 7.38
N LYS A 807 -22.12 17.78 6.20
CA LYS A 807 -23.21 17.23 5.39
C LYS A 807 -22.80 16.03 4.53
N SER A 808 -21.49 15.81 4.35
CA SER A 808 -20.96 14.74 3.51
C SER A 808 -21.55 13.37 3.84
N THR A 809 -21.74 12.58 2.79
CA THR A 809 -22.05 11.15 2.91
C THR A 809 -21.00 10.25 2.27
N TYR A 810 -19.89 10.78 1.74
CA TYR A 810 -18.78 9.99 1.17
C TYR A 810 -17.45 10.16 1.91
N ILE A 811 -17.09 11.37 2.36
CA ILE A 811 -15.79 11.72 2.94
C ILE A 811 -15.96 12.34 4.33
N ARG A 812 -15.53 11.64 5.38
CA ARG A 812 -15.64 12.09 6.78
C ARG A 812 -14.35 11.85 7.56
N CYS A 813 -14.04 12.74 8.50
CA CYS A 813 -12.91 12.58 9.41
C CYS A 813 -13.17 11.39 10.36
N PRO A 814 -12.43 10.27 10.27
CA PRO A 814 -12.63 9.13 11.14
C PRO A 814 -12.11 9.40 12.56
N PRO A 815 -12.72 8.84 13.61
CA PRO A 815 -12.41 9.17 15.00
C PRO A 815 -11.12 8.50 15.53
N PHE A 816 -10.30 7.88 14.68
CA PHE A 816 -9.11 7.10 15.09
C PHE A 816 -8.12 7.88 15.96
N PHE A 817 -7.98 9.17 15.70
CA PHE A 817 -7.04 10.07 16.38
C PHE A 817 -7.68 10.97 17.46
N ASN A 818 -8.98 10.84 17.76
CA ASN A 818 -9.70 11.73 18.69
C ASN A 818 -9.23 11.64 20.16
N ARG A 819 -8.32 10.71 20.48
CA ARG A 819 -7.64 10.58 21.78
C ARG A 819 -6.12 10.42 21.62
N LEU A 820 -5.54 11.05 20.60
CA LEU A 820 -4.08 11.10 20.41
C LEU A 820 -3.48 12.11 21.39
N SER A 821 -3.11 11.63 22.58
CA SER A 821 -2.21 12.30 23.51
C SER A 821 -0.79 12.39 22.94
N LYS A 822 0.09 13.15 23.61
CA LYS A 822 1.54 13.05 23.37
C LYS A 822 2.05 11.76 24.02
N GLU A 823 1.91 11.67 25.34
CA GLU A 823 2.24 10.48 26.13
C GLU A 823 1.44 9.24 25.70
N VAL A 824 2.15 8.13 25.56
CA VAL A 824 1.57 6.81 25.27
C VAL A 824 1.02 6.22 26.57
N SER A 825 -0.30 6.12 26.69
CA SER A 825 -0.93 5.45 27.83
C SER A 825 -0.55 3.97 27.88
N GLY A 826 -0.25 3.45 29.07
CA GLY A 826 0.09 2.03 29.27
C GLY A 826 -1.02 1.07 28.82
N LEU A 827 -0.63 -0.17 28.51
CA LEU A 827 -1.55 -1.22 28.08
C LEU A 827 -2.48 -1.66 29.23
N GLY A 828 -3.67 -1.06 29.28
CA GLY A 828 -4.73 -1.48 30.21
C GLY A 828 -5.21 -2.91 29.91
N SER A 829 -5.39 -3.71 30.95
CA SER A 829 -6.05 -5.01 30.85
C SER A 829 -7.51 -4.86 30.40
N ILE A 830 -8.02 -5.86 29.67
CA ILE A 830 -9.40 -5.87 29.19
C ILE A 830 -10.26 -6.54 30.26
N GLU A 831 -10.96 -5.77 31.09
CA GLU A 831 -11.78 -6.30 32.17
C GLU A 831 -13.27 -6.43 31.80
N ASN A 832 -13.91 -7.50 32.28
CA ASN A 832 -15.37 -7.69 32.25
C ASN A 832 -16.03 -7.56 30.85
N ALA A 833 -15.29 -7.81 29.78
CA ALA A 833 -15.75 -7.66 28.40
C ALA A 833 -16.84 -8.66 28.04
N HIS A 834 -17.81 -8.24 27.22
CA HIS A 834 -18.81 -9.15 26.65
C HIS A 834 -18.42 -9.55 25.22
N ALA A 835 -18.77 -10.77 24.80
CA ALA A 835 -18.64 -11.18 23.41
C ALA A 835 -19.73 -10.49 22.56
N LEU A 836 -19.32 -9.68 21.58
CA LEU A 836 -20.24 -9.06 20.62
C LEU A 836 -20.79 -10.10 19.62
N LEU A 837 -19.96 -11.10 19.29
CA LEU A 837 -20.24 -12.17 18.35
C LEU A 837 -19.58 -13.47 18.82
N PHE A 838 -20.24 -14.60 18.57
CA PHE A 838 -19.63 -15.93 18.66
C PHE A 838 -19.85 -16.63 17.31
N LEU A 839 -18.77 -16.87 16.58
CA LEU A 839 -18.78 -17.25 15.17
C LEU A 839 -18.30 -18.70 14.97
N GLY A 840 -18.53 -19.23 13.77
CA GLY A 840 -18.00 -20.54 13.34
C GLY A 840 -16.61 -20.45 12.72
N ASP A 841 -16.27 -21.48 11.94
CA ASP A 841 -15.07 -21.52 11.10
C ASP A 841 -15.23 -20.68 9.82
N LYS A 842 -14.10 -20.38 9.15
CA LYS A 842 -14.01 -19.78 7.81
C LYS A 842 -14.81 -18.48 7.66
N VAL A 843 -14.80 -17.64 8.69
CA VAL A 843 -15.41 -16.30 8.67
C VAL A 843 -14.60 -15.39 7.75
N THR A 844 -15.01 -15.28 6.50
CA THR A 844 -14.28 -14.47 5.51
C THR A 844 -14.39 -12.96 5.75
N THR A 845 -13.48 -12.17 5.19
CA THR A 845 -13.51 -10.69 5.24
C THR A 845 -14.78 -10.10 4.60
N ASP A 846 -15.48 -10.82 3.73
CA ASP A 846 -16.82 -10.45 3.20
C ASP A 846 -17.93 -10.55 4.25
N HIS A 847 -17.79 -11.41 5.26
CA HIS A 847 -18.71 -11.45 6.40
C HIS A 847 -18.43 -10.31 7.38
N ILE A 848 -17.16 -9.94 7.56
CA ILE A 848 -16.72 -8.87 8.46
C ILE A 848 -17.00 -7.49 7.86
N SER A 849 -16.67 -7.27 6.58
CA SER A 849 -16.76 -6.00 5.88
C SER A 849 -17.26 -6.19 4.44
N PRO A 850 -18.58 -6.34 4.21
CA PRO A 850 -19.16 -6.48 2.88
C PRO A 850 -18.90 -5.23 2.01
N ALA A 851 -18.69 -5.42 0.70
CA ALA A 851 -18.40 -4.35 -0.26
C ALA A 851 -19.56 -3.99 -1.21
N GLY A 852 -20.55 -4.88 -1.35
CA GLY A 852 -21.66 -4.74 -2.31
C GLY A 852 -22.74 -3.73 -1.93
N SER A 853 -23.92 -3.86 -2.53
CA SER A 853 -25.06 -2.94 -2.33
C SER A 853 -25.57 -2.90 -0.89
N ILE A 854 -25.96 -1.71 -0.42
CA ILE A 854 -26.46 -1.51 0.94
C ILE A 854 -27.92 -2.00 1.06
N ALA A 855 -28.16 -3.05 1.85
CA ALA A 855 -29.48 -3.64 2.04
C ALA A 855 -30.47 -2.64 2.70
N ARG A 856 -31.68 -2.51 2.14
CA ARG A 856 -32.68 -1.47 2.48
C ARG A 856 -33.09 -1.39 3.96
N VAL A 857 -32.93 -2.47 4.72
CA VAL A 857 -33.33 -2.58 6.15
C VAL A 857 -32.14 -2.49 7.12
N SER A 858 -30.90 -2.37 6.62
CA SER A 858 -29.68 -2.35 7.43
C SER A 858 -29.52 -1.05 8.23
N ALA A 859 -28.72 -1.09 9.30
CA ALA A 859 -28.32 0.11 10.05
C ALA A 859 -27.71 1.21 9.15
N ALA A 860 -26.95 0.83 8.13
CA ALA A 860 -26.40 1.77 7.15
C ALA A 860 -27.49 2.43 6.29
N ALA A 861 -28.51 1.68 5.85
CA ALA A 861 -29.68 2.24 5.15
C ALA A 861 -30.47 3.20 6.04
N LYS A 862 -30.73 2.83 7.31
CA LYS A 862 -31.40 3.71 8.31
C LYS A 862 -30.63 5.05 8.45
N TYR A 863 -29.29 4.99 8.51
CA TYR A 863 -28.44 6.18 8.58
C TYR A 863 -28.52 7.04 7.31
N LEU A 864 -28.41 6.45 6.11
CA LEU A 864 -28.49 7.18 4.84
C LEU A 864 -29.88 7.82 4.61
N GLN A 865 -30.96 7.14 5.03
CA GLN A 865 -32.31 7.70 5.06
C GLN A 865 -32.43 8.89 6.04
N SER A 866 -31.78 8.85 7.20
CA SER A 866 -31.73 10.00 8.12
C SER A 866 -31.02 11.23 7.50
N LYS A 867 -30.12 10.99 6.53
CA LYS A 867 -29.47 12.02 5.69
C LYS A 867 -30.30 12.40 4.44
N ARG A 868 -31.56 11.94 4.35
CA ARG A 868 -32.52 12.17 3.26
C ARG A 868 -32.16 11.54 1.90
N LEU A 869 -31.28 10.54 1.87
CA LEU A 869 -30.98 9.79 0.65
C LEU A 869 -32.03 8.70 0.40
N THR A 870 -32.43 8.53 -0.86
CA THR A 870 -33.28 7.43 -1.30
C THR A 870 -32.47 6.12 -1.45
N PRO A 871 -33.13 4.93 -1.47
CA PRO A 871 -32.43 3.66 -1.68
C PRO A 871 -31.64 3.53 -2.99
N ARG A 872 -31.92 4.37 -4.00
CA ARG A 872 -31.15 4.42 -5.26
C ARG A 872 -29.84 5.21 -5.11
N GLU A 873 -29.78 6.15 -4.17
CA GLU A 873 -28.61 6.99 -3.90
C GLU A 873 -27.67 6.40 -2.84
N PHE A 874 -28.03 5.27 -2.21
CA PHE A 874 -27.18 4.61 -1.21
C PHE A 874 -25.80 4.25 -1.76
N ASN A 875 -25.71 3.83 -3.03
CA ASN A 875 -24.51 3.27 -3.66
C ASN A 875 -24.06 1.95 -2.96
N SER A 876 -22.86 1.45 -3.26
CA SER A 876 -22.26 0.28 -2.60
C SER A 876 -21.55 0.65 -1.29
N TYR A 877 -21.29 -0.33 -0.43
CA TYR A 877 -20.37 -0.14 0.71
C TYR A 877 -18.95 0.23 0.24
N GLY A 878 -18.47 -0.36 -0.87
CA GLY A 878 -17.17 -0.01 -1.46
C GLY A 878 -17.02 1.48 -1.76
N ALA A 879 -18.02 2.08 -2.40
CA ALA A 879 -18.05 3.52 -2.68
C ALA A 879 -18.15 4.41 -1.42
N ARG A 880 -18.53 3.85 -0.27
CA ARG A 880 -18.73 4.57 1.01
C ARG A 880 -17.54 4.41 1.98
N ARG A 881 -16.42 3.84 1.56
CA ARG A 881 -15.24 3.57 2.43
C ARG A 881 -14.57 4.80 3.06
N GLY A 882 -14.79 6.01 2.55
CA GLY A 882 -14.37 7.27 3.18
C GLY A 882 -15.31 7.78 4.29
N ASN A 883 -16.39 7.04 4.59
CA ASN A 883 -17.42 7.40 5.55
C ASN A 883 -17.47 6.38 6.70
N ASP A 884 -16.77 6.72 7.78
CA ASP A 884 -16.71 5.96 9.04
C ASP A 884 -18.09 5.48 9.51
N ALA A 885 -19.06 6.39 9.53
CA ALA A 885 -20.40 6.16 10.05
C ALA A 885 -21.23 5.17 9.20
N VAL A 886 -20.93 5.03 7.91
CA VAL A 886 -21.54 4.01 7.04
C VAL A 886 -20.81 2.69 7.18
N MET A 887 -19.48 2.68 7.18
CA MET A 887 -18.71 1.43 7.19
C MET A 887 -18.77 0.70 8.54
N THR A 888 -18.76 1.41 9.67
CA THR A 888 -19.00 0.80 10.98
C THR A 888 -20.42 0.20 11.06
N ARG A 889 -21.42 0.81 10.39
CA ARG A 889 -22.79 0.26 10.26
C ARG A 889 -22.92 -0.87 9.25
N GLY A 890 -21.94 -1.02 8.34
CA GLY A 890 -21.79 -2.15 7.43
C GLY A 890 -20.96 -3.30 8.02
N THR A 891 -20.23 -3.07 9.12
CA THR A 891 -19.38 -4.08 9.75
C THR A 891 -20.26 -5.19 10.35
N PHE A 892 -19.97 -6.45 10.00
CA PHE A 892 -20.81 -7.62 10.26
C PHE A 892 -22.26 -7.52 9.72
N ALA A 893 -22.53 -6.64 8.74
CA ALA A 893 -23.84 -6.48 8.12
C ALA A 893 -24.14 -7.49 6.99
N SER A 894 -23.34 -8.55 6.84
CA SER A 894 -23.53 -9.59 5.84
C SER A 894 -24.76 -10.45 6.14
N ILE A 895 -25.66 -10.61 5.16
CA ILE A 895 -26.83 -11.51 5.25
C ILE A 895 -26.46 -12.99 5.35
N LYS A 896 -25.19 -13.35 5.10
CA LYS A 896 -24.66 -14.71 5.20
C LYS A 896 -23.95 -14.99 6.54
N LEU A 897 -23.82 -13.99 7.43
CA LEU A 897 -23.15 -14.14 8.73
C LEU A 897 -23.84 -15.21 9.58
N GLN A 898 -23.07 -16.14 10.15
CA GLN A 898 -23.57 -17.13 11.10
C GLN A 898 -23.06 -16.81 12.51
N ASN A 899 -23.99 -16.45 13.41
CA ASN A 899 -23.69 -16.10 14.80
C ASN A 899 -24.33 -17.12 15.75
N ARG A 900 -23.50 -17.88 16.47
CA ARG A 900 -23.91 -18.90 17.45
C ARG A 900 -24.76 -18.32 18.58
N LEU A 901 -24.63 -17.02 18.91
CA LEU A 901 -25.49 -16.34 19.90
C LEU A 901 -26.96 -16.20 19.45
N VAL A 902 -27.25 -16.35 18.16
CA VAL A 902 -28.59 -16.18 17.55
C VAL A 902 -29.10 -17.48 16.92
N GLY A 903 -28.21 -18.36 16.47
CA GLY A 903 -28.56 -19.67 15.88
C GLY A 903 -29.24 -19.59 14.50
N LYS A 904 -29.32 -18.39 13.90
CA LYS A 904 -29.87 -18.15 12.56
C LYS A 904 -28.92 -17.26 11.77
N THR A 905 -28.81 -17.53 10.47
CA THR A 905 -28.00 -16.73 9.54
C THR A 905 -28.58 -15.32 9.40
N GLY A 906 -27.74 -14.29 9.52
CA GLY A 906 -28.10 -12.89 9.34
C GLY A 906 -27.23 -11.91 10.13
N PRO A 907 -27.37 -10.59 9.87
CA PRO A 907 -26.49 -9.54 10.40
C PRO A 907 -26.88 -9.11 11.83
N LYS A 908 -27.09 -10.07 12.74
CA LYS A 908 -27.66 -9.83 14.07
C LYS A 908 -26.85 -10.47 15.20
N THR A 909 -27.00 -9.90 16.40
CA THR A 909 -26.45 -10.46 17.63
C THR A 909 -27.39 -10.27 18.81
N LEU A 910 -27.05 -10.94 19.92
CA LEU A 910 -27.74 -10.85 21.20
C LEU A 910 -27.05 -9.79 22.07
N HIS A 911 -27.77 -8.74 22.48
CA HIS A 911 -27.28 -7.83 23.52
C HIS A 911 -27.48 -8.51 24.89
N ILE A 912 -26.42 -9.17 25.38
CA ILE A 912 -26.46 -10.11 26.52
C ILE A 912 -27.12 -9.47 27.76
N PRO A 913 -26.80 -8.23 28.19
CA PRO A 913 -27.40 -7.62 29.38
C PRO A 913 -28.92 -7.38 29.30
N SER A 914 -29.53 -7.41 28.11
CA SER A 914 -30.98 -7.20 27.93
C SER A 914 -31.73 -8.36 27.28
N GLY A 915 -31.03 -9.42 26.85
CA GLY A 915 -31.62 -10.54 26.12
C GLY A 915 -32.21 -10.19 24.75
N GLN A 916 -32.03 -8.96 24.25
CA GLN A 916 -32.64 -8.49 23.00
C GLN A 916 -31.76 -8.82 21.79
N MET A 917 -32.37 -9.38 20.74
CA MET A 917 -31.72 -9.54 19.43
C MET A 917 -31.85 -8.24 18.62
N MET A 918 -30.73 -7.74 18.09
CA MET A 918 -30.67 -6.52 17.27
C MET A 918 -29.56 -6.60 16.22
N ASP A 919 -29.47 -5.61 15.34
CA ASP A 919 -28.42 -5.57 14.32
C ASP A 919 -27.05 -5.36 15.00
N VAL A 920 -25.95 -5.94 14.49
CA VAL A 920 -24.66 -5.99 15.22
C VAL A 920 -24.16 -4.60 15.66
N PHE A 921 -24.30 -3.60 14.78
CA PHE A 921 -23.98 -2.20 15.10
C PHE A 921 -24.80 -1.64 16.27
N GLU A 922 -26.08 -1.96 16.36
CA GLU A 922 -27.00 -1.43 17.38
C GLU A 922 -26.69 -2.01 18.77
N ALA A 923 -26.25 -3.28 18.82
CA ALA A 923 -25.73 -3.90 20.03
C ALA A 923 -24.39 -3.27 20.47
N ALA A 924 -23.46 -3.07 19.52
CA ALA A 924 -22.17 -2.46 19.80
C ALA A 924 -22.29 -1.01 20.32
N GLU A 925 -23.12 -0.18 19.68
CA GLU A 925 -23.39 1.19 20.11
C GLU A 925 -24.00 1.25 21.53
N ARG A 926 -24.79 0.24 21.91
CA ARG A 926 -25.33 0.12 23.27
C ARG A 926 -24.26 -0.24 24.29
N TYR A 927 -23.46 -1.27 24.04
CA TYR A 927 -22.33 -1.63 24.91
C TYR A 927 -21.33 -0.46 25.09
N GLN A 928 -21.09 0.32 24.02
CA GLN A 928 -20.25 1.53 24.10
C GLN A 928 -20.85 2.61 25.00
N ARG A 929 -22.18 2.82 24.96
CA ARG A 929 -22.89 3.72 25.88
C ARG A 929 -22.86 3.24 27.33
N ASP A 930 -22.91 1.92 27.52
CA ASP A 930 -22.84 1.27 28.84
C ASP A 930 -21.37 1.14 29.35
N GLY A 931 -20.37 1.62 28.59
CA GLY A 931 -18.94 1.61 28.96
C GLY A 931 -18.26 0.25 28.87
N VAL A 932 -18.91 -0.76 28.28
CA VAL A 932 -18.50 -2.16 28.27
C VAL A 932 -17.51 -2.45 27.14
N PRO A 933 -16.31 -3.00 27.42
CA PRO A 933 -15.38 -3.45 26.37
C PRO A 933 -15.89 -4.72 25.69
N LEU A 934 -15.49 -4.93 24.43
CA LEU A 934 -15.99 -6.03 23.60
C LEU A 934 -14.89 -6.94 23.07
N ILE A 935 -15.24 -8.23 22.94
CA ILE A 935 -14.44 -9.23 22.23
C ILE A 935 -15.28 -9.94 21.15
N ILE A 936 -14.61 -10.73 20.31
CA ILE A 936 -15.24 -11.69 19.38
C ILE A 936 -14.69 -13.08 19.70
N LEU A 937 -15.55 -14.09 19.71
CA LEU A 937 -15.15 -15.51 19.69
C LEU A 937 -15.33 -16.06 18.26
N ALA A 938 -14.38 -16.83 17.76
CA ALA A 938 -14.44 -17.46 16.43
C ALA A 938 -13.81 -18.86 16.43
N GLY A 939 -14.09 -19.64 15.37
CA GLY A 939 -13.43 -20.91 15.09
C GLY A 939 -12.11 -20.74 14.34
N LYS A 940 -11.89 -21.59 13.34
CA LYS A 940 -10.68 -21.66 12.49
C LYS A 940 -10.76 -20.72 11.30
N GLU A 941 -9.60 -20.30 10.80
CA GLU A 941 -9.44 -19.46 9.60
C GLU A 941 -10.25 -18.14 9.66
N TYR A 942 -10.28 -17.52 10.85
CA TYR A 942 -10.96 -16.23 11.04
C TYR A 942 -10.26 -15.12 10.23
N GLY A 943 -11.03 -14.44 9.37
CA GLY A 943 -10.55 -13.34 8.52
C GLY A 943 -10.01 -13.75 7.16
N SER A 944 -10.34 -14.94 6.64
CA SER A 944 -9.87 -15.39 5.32
C SER A 944 -10.49 -14.62 4.15
N GLY A 945 -9.81 -14.60 2.99
CA GLY A 945 -10.29 -13.92 1.77
C GLY A 945 -9.84 -12.45 1.64
N SER A 946 -10.36 -11.75 0.62
CA SER A 946 -9.80 -10.50 0.08
C SER A 946 -9.36 -9.47 1.12
N SER A 947 -8.21 -8.83 0.88
CA SER A 947 -7.65 -7.77 1.71
C SER A 947 -8.62 -6.58 1.85
N ARG A 948 -8.99 -6.21 3.08
CA ARG A 948 -9.93 -5.10 3.37
C ARG A 948 -9.58 -4.44 4.70
N ASP A 949 -9.13 -3.19 4.62
CA ASP A 949 -8.84 -2.33 5.78
C ASP A 949 -10.03 -2.25 6.76
N TRP A 950 -11.25 -2.12 6.22
CA TRP A 950 -12.49 -2.09 6.99
C TRP A 950 -12.84 -3.39 7.72
N ALA A 951 -12.18 -4.52 7.42
CA ALA A 951 -12.29 -5.73 8.24
C ALA A 951 -11.62 -5.56 9.62
N ALA A 952 -10.66 -4.64 9.79
CA ALA A 952 -10.07 -4.30 11.09
C ALA A 952 -10.51 -2.92 11.61
N LYS A 953 -10.56 -1.89 10.74
CA LYS A 953 -11.08 -0.55 11.08
C LYS A 953 -12.54 -0.61 11.57
N GLY A 954 -13.36 -1.49 11.00
CA GLY A 954 -14.75 -1.73 11.40
C GLY A 954 -14.89 -2.24 12.85
N PRO A 955 -14.36 -3.43 13.20
CA PRO A 955 -14.42 -3.96 14.56
C PRO A 955 -13.80 -3.03 15.62
N TYR A 956 -12.74 -2.30 15.28
CA TYR A 956 -12.14 -1.30 16.17
C TYR A 956 -13.16 -0.20 16.55
N LEU A 957 -13.91 0.32 15.57
CA LEU A 957 -14.96 1.32 15.76
C LEU A 957 -16.26 0.74 16.34
N LEU A 958 -16.52 -0.56 16.20
CA LEU A 958 -17.52 -1.27 17.02
C LEU A 958 -17.10 -1.42 18.49
N GLY A 959 -15.85 -1.10 18.86
CA GLY A 959 -15.37 -1.12 20.24
C GLY A 959 -14.71 -2.44 20.66
N VAL A 960 -14.43 -3.33 19.70
CA VAL A 960 -13.70 -4.59 19.94
C VAL A 960 -12.27 -4.29 20.38
N ARG A 961 -11.76 -5.07 21.34
CA ARG A 961 -10.39 -4.94 21.89
C ARG A 961 -9.54 -6.19 21.72
N ALA A 962 -10.17 -7.36 21.67
CA ALA A 962 -9.52 -8.62 21.32
C ALA A 962 -10.44 -9.51 20.48
N VAL A 963 -9.84 -10.39 19.69
CA VAL A 963 -10.52 -11.53 19.06
C VAL A 963 -9.89 -12.80 19.61
N ILE A 964 -10.69 -13.77 20.02
CA ILE A 964 -10.23 -15.10 20.43
C ILE A 964 -10.69 -16.12 19.39
N ALA A 965 -9.74 -16.80 18.73
CA ALA A 965 -10.01 -17.75 17.65
C ALA A 965 -9.20 -19.04 17.77
N GLU A 966 -9.62 -20.11 17.09
CA GLU A 966 -8.81 -21.33 16.96
C GLU A 966 -7.65 -21.13 15.98
N SER A 967 -7.86 -20.36 14.92
CA SER A 967 -6.80 -19.84 14.05
C SER A 967 -7.25 -18.59 13.28
N PHE A 968 -6.28 -17.75 12.90
CA PHE A 968 -6.48 -16.55 12.09
C PHE A 968 -5.86 -16.74 10.70
N ALA A 969 -6.39 -16.05 9.70
CA ALA A 969 -5.62 -15.76 8.49
C ALA A 969 -4.45 -14.82 8.84
N LYS A 970 -3.20 -15.15 8.42
CA LYS A 970 -1.98 -14.38 8.75
C LYS A 970 -2.09 -12.90 8.35
N MET A 971 -2.69 -12.60 7.20
CA MET A 971 -3.07 -11.23 6.80
C MET A 971 -3.98 -10.54 7.82
N HIS A 972 -5.14 -11.13 8.12
CA HIS A 972 -6.14 -10.45 8.98
C HIS A 972 -5.64 -10.27 10.41
N LYS A 973 -4.84 -11.22 10.93
CA LYS A 973 -4.09 -11.07 12.18
C LYS A 973 -3.26 -9.78 12.19
N ASN A 974 -2.48 -9.52 11.14
CA ASN A 974 -1.66 -8.30 11.03
C ASN A 974 -2.52 -7.03 10.98
N HIS A 975 -3.69 -7.07 10.31
CA HIS A 975 -4.62 -5.94 10.28
C HIS A 975 -5.23 -5.64 11.65
N LEU A 976 -5.53 -6.67 12.46
CA LEU A 976 -5.98 -6.50 13.85
C LEU A 976 -4.90 -5.82 14.71
N VAL A 977 -3.66 -6.32 14.67
CA VAL A 977 -2.50 -5.70 15.37
C VAL A 977 -2.32 -4.25 14.94
N SER A 978 -2.35 -3.99 13.63
CA SER A 978 -2.19 -2.65 13.05
C SER A 978 -3.28 -1.66 13.49
N MET A 979 -4.47 -2.15 13.87
CA MET A 979 -5.54 -1.33 14.46
C MET A 979 -5.57 -1.33 16.00
N GLY A 980 -4.65 -2.02 16.68
CA GLY A 980 -4.61 -2.11 18.13
C GLY A 980 -5.67 -3.06 18.72
N ILE A 981 -6.11 -4.08 17.97
CA ILE A 981 -6.93 -5.19 18.47
C ILE A 981 -6.01 -6.38 18.70
N ALA A 982 -6.06 -7.01 19.88
CA ALA A 982 -5.24 -8.19 20.17
C ALA A 982 -5.77 -9.45 19.45
N PRO A 983 -4.97 -10.13 18.60
CA PRO A 983 -5.30 -11.46 18.08
C PRO A 983 -4.85 -12.53 19.11
N LEU A 984 -5.81 -13.20 19.72
CA LEU A 984 -5.59 -14.22 20.74
C LEU A 984 -5.98 -15.60 20.20
N GLN A 985 -5.07 -16.57 20.24
CA GLN A 985 -5.33 -17.93 19.79
C GLN A 985 -5.56 -18.87 20.98
N PHE A 986 -6.55 -19.76 20.90
CA PHE A 986 -6.65 -20.87 21.85
C PHE A 986 -5.39 -21.75 21.81
N LEU A 987 -5.03 -22.37 22.93
CA LEU A 987 -3.92 -23.33 22.96
C LEU A 987 -4.19 -24.53 22.02
N PRO A 988 -3.15 -25.20 21.50
CA PRO A 988 -3.31 -26.36 20.60
C PRO A 988 -4.25 -27.43 21.17
N GLY A 989 -5.30 -27.77 20.41
CA GLY A 989 -6.33 -28.74 20.82
C GLY A 989 -7.46 -28.16 21.69
N GLN A 990 -7.44 -26.87 22.03
CA GLN A 990 -8.54 -26.19 22.72
C GLN A 990 -9.40 -25.36 21.74
N SER A 991 -10.69 -25.27 22.04
CA SER A 991 -11.65 -24.39 21.35
C SER A 991 -12.68 -23.85 22.34
N ALA A 992 -13.53 -22.92 21.87
CA ALA A 992 -14.68 -22.47 22.65
C ALA A 992 -15.61 -23.63 23.05
N ASP A 993 -15.77 -24.64 22.18
CA ASP A 993 -16.61 -25.81 22.45
C ASP A 993 -15.94 -26.77 23.46
N SER A 994 -14.62 -27.00 23.38
CA SER A 994 -13.91 -27.88 24.33
C SER A 994 -13.84 -27.28 25.74
N LEU A 995 -13.72 -25.96 25.84
CA LEU A 995 -13.76 -25.19 27.10
C LEU A 995 -15.21 -24.96 27.59
N GLN A 996 -16.22 -25.37 26.81
CA GLN A 996 -17.65 -25.18 27.05
C GLN A 996 -17.97 -23.70 27.34
N LEU A 997 -17.53 -22.80 26.48
CA LEU A 997 -17.83 -21.36 26.52
C LEU A 997 -19.14 -21.10 25.75
N SER A 998 -20.09 -20.41 26.38
CA SER A 998 -21.38 -20.07 25.76
C SER A 998 -21.36 -18.76 24.95
N GLY A 999 -20.32 -17.94 25.15
CA GLY A 999 -20.24 -16.58 24.63
C GLY A 999 -21.13 -15.58 25.40
N LYS A 1000 -21.77 -16.00 26.49
CA LYS A 1000 -22.62 -15.16 27.36
C LYS A 1000 -21.92 -14.74 28.65
N GLU A 1001 -20.74 -15.28 28.91
CA GLU A 1001 -19.86 -14.90 30.00
C GLU A 1001 -19.38 -13.44 29.84
N ARG A 1002 -18.83 -12.87 30.93
CA ARG A 1002 -17.86 -11.77 30.82
C ARG A 1002 -16.45 -12.35 30.83
N PHE A 1003 -15.55 -11.71 30.11
CA PHE A 1003 -14.17 -12.13 29.91
C PHE A 1003 -13.21 -11.03 30.40
N SER A 1004 -12.28 -11.40 31.28
CA SER A 1004 -11.19 -10.53 31.72
C SER A 1004 -9.85 -11.10 31.23
N ILE A 1005 -9.09 -10.30 30.50
CA ILE A 1005 -7.83 -10.67 29.83
C ILE A 1005 -6.72 -9.84 30.45
N SER A 1006 -5.83 -10.50 31.20
CA SER A 1006 -4.78 -9.84 31.98
C SER A 1006 -3.55 -9.57 31.11
N MET A 1007 -3.43 -8.37 30.57
CA MET A 1007 -2.25 -7.93 29.81
C MET A 1007 -1.14 -7.49 30.78
N LEU A 1008 0.07 -8.01 30.61
CA LEU A 1008 1.24 -7.53 31.34
C LEU A 1008 1.74 -6.20 30.77
N GLU A 1009 2.32 -5.34 31.61
CA GLU A 1009 2.96 -4.08 31.18
C GLU A 1009 4.07 -4.32 30.14
N GLN A 1010 4.77 -5.46 30.26
CA GLN A 1010 5.73 -5.95 29.28
C GLN A 1010 5.16 -7.18 28.54
N VAL A 1011 4.33 -6.92 27.53
CA VAL A 1011 3.94 -7.91 26.53
C VAL A 1011 5.16 -8.35 25.72
N ASN A 1012 5.39 -9.66 25.64
CA ASN A 1012 6.40 -10.30 24.79
C ASN A 1012 5.79 -10.92 23.53
N THR A 1013 6.63 -11.28 22.56
CA THR A 1013 6.20 -11.98 21.34
C THR A 1013 5.69 -13.40 21.65
N ARG A 1014 4.60 -13.80 20.98
CA ARG A 1014 3.89 -15.08 21.15
C ARG A 1014 3.61 -15.47 22.62
N GLN A 1015 3.36 -14.49 23.48
CA GLN A 1015 3.16 -14.69 24.91
C GLN A 1015 1.82 -15.38 25.24
N GLU A 1016 1.83 -16.32 26.19
CA GLU A 1016 0.61 -16.83 26.83
C GLU A 1016 0.01 -15.83 27.84
N ILE A 1017 -1.30 -15.67 27.78
CA ILE A 1017 -2.12 -14.77 28.60
C ILE A 1017 -3.29 -15.55 29.18
N THR A 1018 -3.58 -15.34 30.46
CA THR A 1018 -4.75 -15.95 31.13
C THR A 1018 -6.01 -15.13 30.87
N VAL A 1019 -7.08 -15.84 30.47
CA VAL A 1019 -8.45 -15.33 30.33
C VAL A 1019 -9.30 -15.89 31.46
N LEU A 1020 -9.85 -14.99 32.28
CA LEU A 1020 -10.78 -15.30 33.36
C LEU A 1020 -12.22 -15.04 32.89
N THR A 1021 -13.16 -15.90 33.28
CA THR A 1021 -14.59 -15.72 32.99
C THR A 1021 -15.40 -15.42 34.25
N SER A 1022 -16.52 -14.72 34.09
CA SER A 1022 -17.49 -14.50 35.17
C SER A 1022 -18.19 -15.78 35.69
N THR A 1023 -17.91 -16.94 35.09
CA THR A 1023 -18.37 -18.25 35.57
C THR A 1023 -17.32 -18.98 36.41
N GLY A 1024 -16.18 -18.35 36.70
CA GLY A 1024 -15.08 -18.94 37.46
C GLY A 1024 -14.13 -19.82 36.64
N LYS A 1025 -14.41 -20.05 35.34
CA LYS A 1025 -13.45 -20.73 34.44
C LYS A 1025 -12.26 -19.82 34.13
N SER A 1026 -11.08 -20.42 34.08
CA SER A 1026 -9.81 -19.82 33.67
C SER A 1026 -9.20 -20.66 32.55
N PHE A 1027 -8.63 -20.03 31.52
CA PHE A 1027 -7.91 -20.70 30.43
C PHE A 1027 -6.79 -19.80 29.87
N SER A 1028 -5.81 -20.39 29.19
CA SER A 1028 -4.72 -19.64 28.52
C SER A 1028 -4.99 -19.47 27.03
N VAL A 1029 -4.51 -18.35 26.48
CA VAL A 1029 -4.50 -18.04 25.04
C VAL A 1029 -3.15 -17.44 24.66
N VAL A 1030 -2.70 -17.62 23.41
CA VAL A 1030 -1.46 -17.03 22.89
C VAL A 1030 -1.77 -15.71 22.20
N ALA A 1031 -1.14 -14.60 22.60
CA ALA A 1031 -1.18 -13.37 21.81
C ALA A 1031 -0.24 -13.47 20.61
N LEU A 1032 -0.80 -13.40 19.40
CA LEU A 1032 -0.05 -13.59 18.15
C LEU A 1032 0.66 -12.32 17.66
N PHE A 1033 1.45 -11.71 18.54
CA PHE A 1033 2.48 -10.74 18.16
C PHE A 1033 3.76 -11.51 17.82
N GLU A 1034 4.22 -11.50 16.57
CA GLU A 1034 5.35 -12.32 16.12
C GLU A 1034 6.69 -11.63 16.39
N ASN A 1035 6.72 -10.30 16.24
CA ASN A 1035 7.94 -9.49 16.29
C ASN A 1035 7.81 -8.28 17.25
N LYS A 1036 8.92 -7.57 17.50
CA LYS A 1036 8.95 -6.40 18.40
C LYS A 1036 8.16 -5.20 17.87
N MET A 1037 8.00 -5.05 16.56
CA MET A 1037 7.17 -3.99 15.97
C MET A 1037 5.68 -4.25 16.19
N ASP A 1038 5.20 -5.49 16.10
CA ASP A 1038 3.81 -5.87 16.42
C ASP A 1038 3.43 -5.43 17.85
N VAL A 1039 4.29 -5.76 18.82
CA VAL A 1039 4.14 -5.34 20.22
C VAL A 1039 4.17 -3.81 20.36
N THR A 1040 4.97 -3.12 19.55
CA THR A 1040 5.10 -1.65 19.54
C THR A 1040 3.84 -1.00 18.96
N PHE A 1041 3.35 -1.45 17.82
CA PHE A 1041 2.10 -1.00 17.23
C PHE A 1041 0.93 -1.22 18.19
N TYR A 1042 0.87 -2.37 18.88
CA TYR A 1042 -0.14 -2.64 19.90
C TYR A 1042 -0.04 -1.67 21.09
N LYS A 1043 1.18 -1.43 21.63
CA LYS A 1043 1.43 -0.45 22.71
C LYS A 1043 1.00 0.98 22.35
N HIS A 1044 1.27 1.44 21.13
CA HIS A 1044 0.79 2.75 20.66
C HIS A 1044 -0.71 2.76 20.26
N GLY A 1045 -1.42 1.62 20.36
CA GLY A 1045 -2.83 1.48 20.03
C GLY A 1045 -3.14 1.50 18.52
N GLY A 1046 -2.20 1.05 17.69
CA GLY A 1046 -2.30 0.94 16.23
C GLY A 1046 -1.16 1.64 15.48
N ILE A 1047 -0.83 1.15 14.28
CA ILE A 1047 0.29 1.63 13.45
C ILE A 1047 0.13 3.09 13.04
N LEU A 1048 -1.10 3.53 12.72
CA LEU A 1048 -1.40 4.93 12.40
C LEU A 1048 -1.11 5.87 13.57
N LYS A 1049 -1.35 5.44 14.81
CA LYS A 1049 -1.00 6.21 16.01
C LYS A 1049 0.50 6.16 16.27
N TYR A 1050 1.15 5.00 16.12
CA TYR A 1050 2.62 4.89 16.21
C TYR A 1050 3.33 5.89 15.28
N VAL A 1051 2.92 5.99 14.02
CA VAL A 1051 3.54 6.96 13.09
C VAL A 1051 3.27 8.41 13.52
N ALA A 1052 2.07 8.73 14.00
CA ALA A 1052 1.76 10.06 14.52
C ALA A 1052 2.62 10.41 15.76
N HIS A 1053 2.77 9.48 16.72
CA HIS A 1053 3.67 9.62 17.87
C HIS A 1053 5.14 9.76 17.42
N ARG A 1054 5.62 8.95 16.46
CA ARG A 1054 7.01 9.04 15.96
C ARG A 1054 7.34 10.39 15.32
N ARG A 1055 6.35 11.13 14.83
CA ARG A 1055 6.51 12.52 14.34
C ARG A 1055 6.46 13.58 15.46
N LEU A 1056 5.96 13.22 16.65
CA LEU A 1056 6.00 14.06 17.86
C LEU A 1056 7.30 13.90 18.66
N TYR A 1057 8.01 12.77 18.52
CA TYR A 1057 9.02 12.30 19.49
C TYR A 1057 10.48 12.23 19.01
N GLN A 1058 10.91 13.11 18.10
CA GLN A 1058 12.30 13.07 17.59
C GLN A 1058 13.38 13.32 18.66
N VAL A 1059 13.05 14.00 19.76
CA VAL A 1059 14.00 14.28 20.86
C VAL A 1059 14.23 13.05 21.74
N GLU A 1060 13.22 12.21 21.97
CA GLU A 1060 13.35 11.06 22.88
C GLU A 1060 14.33 10.01 22.34
N TYR A 1061 14.30 9.72 21.04
CA TYR A 1061 15.32 8.89 20.38
C TYR A 1061 16.74 9.44 20.55
N ALA A 1062 16.91 10.77 20.54
CA ALA A 1062 18.19 11.41 20.77
C ALA A 1062 18.66 11.30 22.24
N MET A 1063 17.72 11.17 23.18
CA MET A 1063 18.00 10.90 24.61
C MET A 1063 18.29 9.41 24.87
N GLU A 1064 17.59 8.49 24.20
CA GLU A 1064 17.87 7.04 24.24
C GLU A 1064 19.30 6.72 23.76
N ALA A 1065 19.75 7.37 22.69
CA ALA A 1065 21.13 7.26 22.19
C ALA A 1065 22.20 7.71 23.21
N ILE A 1066 21.87 8.60 24.16
CA ILE A 1066 22.76 8.99 25.26
C ILE A 1066 22.78 7.93 26.36
N GLY A 1067 21.63 7.30 26.65
CA GLY A 1067 21.54 6.20 27.63
C GLY A 1067 22.46 5.02 27.29
N HIS A 1068 22.71 4.78 26.00
CA HIS A 1068 23.64 3.74 25.55
C HIS A 1068 25.13 4.15 25.55
N ALA A 1069 25.48 5.40 25.79
CA ALA A 1069 26.86 5.88 25.76
C ALA A 1069 27.60 5.67 27.10
N GLY A 1070 28.93 5.70 27.08
CA GLY A 1070 29.76 5.61 28.29
C GLY A 1070 29.47 6.76 29.29
N THR A 1071 29.63 6.45 30.57
CA THR A 1071 29.41 7.37 31.70
C THR A 1071 30.35 8.58 31.65
N CYS A 1072 29.83 9.81 31.67
CA CYS A 1072 30.63 11.04 31.76
C CYS A 1072 30.12 11.91 32.93
N LEU A 1073 31.01 12.32 33.83
CA LEU A 1073 30.67 13.14 35.00
C LEU A 1073 31.51 14.41 35.07
N GLY A 1074 30.99 15.40 35.79
CA GLY A 1074 31.68 16.65 36.10
C GLY A 1074 31.48 17.08 37.55
N ILE A 1075 32.52 17.65 38.15
CA ILE A 1075 32.53 18.15 39.54
C ILE A 1075 33.23 19.52 39.58
N LEU A 1076 32.54 20.50 40.16
CA LEU A 1076 33.07 21.83 40.47
C LEU A 1076 33.73 21.80 41.87
N ALA A 1077 34.99 22.23 41.95
CA ALA A 1077 35.76 22.33 43.19
C ALA A 1077 36.14 23.78 43.49
N ASN A 1078 36.59 24.06 44.71
CA ASN A 1078 37.00 25.39 45.16
C ASN A 1078 38.23 25.95 44.41
N ASP A 1079 39.03 25.05 43.83
CA ASP A 1079 40.34 25.30 43.19
C ASP A 1079 40.37 24.95 41.69
N GLY A 1080 39.28 24.42 41.13
CA GLY A 1080 39.15 24.14 39.70
C GLY A 1080 37.88 23.38 39.32
N VAL A 1081 37.84 22.85 38.09
CA VAL A 1081 36.77 21.95 37.61
C VAL A 1081 37.39 20.64 37.16
N LEU A 1082 36.70 19.53 37.40
CA LEU A 1082 37.06 18.19 36.97
C LEU A 1082 36.00 17.65 36.02
N LEU A 1083 36.42 17.11 34.86
CA LEU A 1083 35.63 16.20 34.05
C LEU A 1083 36.28 14.81 34.03
N ALA A 1084 35.48 13.76 34.13
CA ALA A 1084 35.93 12.37 34.03
C ALA A 1084 34.94 11.53 33.20
N ALA A 1085 35.45 10.68 32.31
CA ALA A 1085 34.67 9.95 31.32
C ALA A 1085 35.11 8.49 31.14
N GLU A 1086 34.14 7.60 30.92
CA GLU A 1086 34.32 6.19 30.58
C GLU A 1086 34.73 6.01 29.11
N ARG A 1087 35.92 5.47 28.88
CA ARG A 1087 36.37 4.99 27.57
C ARG A 1087 35.96 3.53 27.39
N ARG A 1088 34.93 3.30 26.56
CA ARG A 1088 34.58 1.96 26.07
C ARG A 1088 35.43 1.61 24.84
N ASN A 1089 36.01 0.42 24.86
CA ASN A 1089 36.80 -0.10 23.72
C ASN A 1089 35.85 -0.72 22.69
N ILE A 1090 35.96 -0.33 21.41
CA ILE A 1090 34.90 -0.53 20.41
C ILE A 1090 35.02 -1.88 19.68
N HIS A 1091 36.24 -2.37 19.39
CA HIS A 1091 36.41 -3.73 18.87
C HIS A 1091 37.84 -4.27 19.05
N LYS A 1092 37.99 -5.61 19.14
CA LYS A 1092 39.30 -6.30 19.17
C LYS A 1092 40.06 -6.30 17.84
N LEU A 1093 39.51 -5.66 16.80
CA LEU A 1093 40.08 -5.56 15.45
C LEU A 1093 40.46 -4.12 15.08
N LEU A 1094 40.24 -3.16 15.99
CA LEU A 1094 40.72 -1.79 15.86
C LEU A 1094 42.05 -1.68 16.61
N ASP A 1095 43.01 -1.01 15.99
CA ASP A 1095 44.35 -0.80 16.55
C ASP A 1095 44.30 0.09 17.80
N GLU A 1096 45.24 -0.08 18.73
CA GLU A 1096 45.29 0.65 20.02
C GLU A 1096 45.49 2.17 19.85
N VAL A 1097 45.72 2.63 18.64
CA VAL A 1097 45.82 4.03 18.25
C VAL A 1097 44.43 4.71 18.16
N PHE A 1098 43.34 3.97 17.93
CA PHE A 1098 42.01 4.52 17.59
C PHE A 1098 40.99 4.49 18.74
N PHE A 1099 41.36 5.06 19.89
CA PHE A 1099 40.38 5.37 20.95
C PHE A 1099 39.50 6.56 20.56
N SER A 1100 38.18 6.48 20.82
CA SER A 1100 37.33 7.68 20.72
C SER A 1100 37.63 8.62 21.89
N GLU A 1101 38.10 9.83 21.61
CA GLU A 1101 38.20 10.90 22.61
C GLU A 1101 36.84 11.16 23.27
N LYS A 1102 36.85 11.40 24.58
CA LYS A 1102 35.64 11.74 25.35
C LYS A 1102 35.68 13.15 25.94
N ILE A 1103 36.85 13.78 26.05
CA ILE A 1103 37.02 15.15 26.54
C ILE A 1103 37.76 16.00 25.50
N TYR A 1104 37.08 17.04 25.02
CA TYR A 1104 37.53 17.92 23.95
C TYR A 1104 37.87 19.31 24.49
N LYS A 1105 39.11 19.77 24.27
CA LYS A 1105 39.47 21.19 24.49
C LYS A 1105 38.75 22.08 23.48
N LEU A 1106 38.13 23.16 23.94
CA LEU A 1106 37.37 24.11 23.11
C LEU A 1106 38.15 25.40 22.85
N ASN A 1107 38.75 25.96 23.91
CA ASN A 1107 39.70 27.07 23.88
C ASN A 1107 40.65 26.92 25.10
N GLU A 1108 41.41 27.96 25.47
CA GLU A 1108 42.31 27.89 26.63
C GLU A 1108 41.59 27.90 27.99
N ASP A 1109 40.38 28.47 28.04
CA ASP A 1109 39.58 28.65 29.26
C ASP A 1109 38.49 27.58 29.45
N MET A 1110 38.21 26.74 28.42
CA MET A 1110 37.08 25.80 28.38
C MET A 1110 37.38 24.46 27.69
N ALA A 1111 36.76 23.40 28.21
CA ALA A 1111 36.71 22.06 27.62
C ALA A 1111 35.34 21.39 27.88
N CYS A 1112 35.00 20.34 27.14
CA CYS A 1112 33.75 19.59 27.37
C CYS A 1112 33.93 18.08 27.24
N SER A 1113 33.12 17.30 27.98
CA SER A 1113 32.99 15.85 27.82
C SER A 1113 31.65 15.47 27.20
N VAL A 1114 31.63 14.40 26.39
CA VAL A 1114 30.48 14.06 25.53
C VAL A 1114 29.94 12.66 25.83
N ALA A 1115 28.61 12.53 25.90
CA ALA A 1115 27.93 11.24 25.95
C ALA A 1115 26.82 11.21 24.89
N GLY A 1116 26.84 10.19 24.04
CA GLY A 1116 25.98 10.05 22.87
C GLY A 1116 26.78 9.71 21.61
N ILE A 1117 26.27 10.11 20.45
CA ILE A 1117 26.84 9.83 19.13
C ILE A 1117 28.13 10.63 18.89
N THR A 1118 29.25 9.94 18.62
CA THR A 1118 30.59 10.57 18.45
C THR A 1118 30.68 11.49 17.24
N SER A 1119 29.99 11.20 16.13
CA SER A 1119 29.97 12.10 14.96
C SER A 1119 29.24 13.42 15.25
N ASP A 1120 28.12 13.38 15.96
CA ASP A 1120 27.42 14.58 16.45
C ASP A 1120 28.29 15.39 17.42
N ALA A 1121 29.02 14.71 18.31
CA ALA A 1121 30.00 15.35 19.18
C ALA A 1121 31.10 16.08 18.39
N ASN A 1122 31.69 15.45 17.37
CA ASN A 1122 32.73 16.05 16.54
C ASN A 1122 32.21 17.30 15.78
N VAL A 1123 30.98 17.27 15.25
CA VAL A 1123 30.37 18.43 14.61
C VAL A 1123 30.18 19.59 15.61
N LEU A 1124 29.54 19.31 16.76
CA LEU A 1124 29.24 20.34 17.75
C LEU A 1124 30.49 20.93 18.43
N THR A 1125 31.52 20.13 18.69
CA THR A 1125 32.80 20.60 19.26
C THR A 1125 33.58 21.48 18.28
N ASN A 1126 33.50 21.23 16.97
CA ASN A 1126 34.12 22.08 15.97
C ASN A 1126 33.36 23.41 15.77
N GLU A 1127 32.03 23.41 15.84
CA GLU A 1127 31.25 24.66 15.90
C GLU A 1127 31.55 25.48 17.16
N LEU A 1128 31.64 24.85 18.35
CA LEU A 1128 32.07 25.51 19.59
C LEU A 1128 33.44 26.20 19.42
N ARG A 1129 34.42 25.51 18.82
CA ARG A 1129 35.75 26.07 18.54
C ARG A 1129 35.68 27.26 17.57
N LEU A 1130 34.88 27.16 16.50
CA LEU A 1130 34.67 28.24 15.53
C LEU A 1130 33.99 29.47 16.14
N ILE A 1131 32.98 29.28 17.00
CA ILE A 1131 32.29 30.36 17.72
C ILE A 1131 33.28 31.07 18.67
N ALA A 1132 34.03 30.31 19.47
CA ALA A 1132 35.01 30.87 20.40
C ALA A 1132 36.13 31.65 19.68
N GLN A 1133 36.67 31.13 18.57
CA GLN A 1133 37.67 31.82 17.76
C GLN A 1133 37.12 33.09 17.09
N ARG A 1134 35.89 33.05 16.58
CA ARG A 1134 35.24 34.22 15.96
C ARG A 1134 34.99 35.33 16.99
N TYR A 1135 34.53 34.98 18.19
CA TYR A 1135 34.35 35.93 19.28
C TYR A 1135 35.68 36.56 19.69
N LEU A 1136 36.73 35.75 19.89
CA LEU A 1136 38.07 36.24 20.24
C LEU A 1136 38.65 37.17 19.17
N LEU A 1137 38.44 36.87 17.88
CA LEU A 1137 38.87 37.74 16.77
C LEU A 1137 38.13 39.07 16.77
N GLN A 1138 36.81 39.06 17.01
CA GLN A 1138 35.94 40.24 16.95
C GLN A 1138 36.06 41.16 18.17
N TYR A 1139 36.18 40.59 19.38
CA TYR A 1139 36.14 41.33 20.64
C TYR A 1139 37.49 41.38 21.39
N GLN A 1140 38.51 40.64 20.93
CA GLN A 1140 39.88 40.60 21.49
C GLN A 1140 39.99 40.08 22.94
N GLU A 1141 38.91 39.47 23.44
CA GLU A 1141 38.81 38.76 24.71
C GLU A 1141 38.13 37.38 24.53
N PRO A 1142 38.37 36.40 25.42
CA PRO A 1142 37.70 35.10 25.35
C PRO A 1142 36.18 35.24 25.57
N ILE A 1143 35.42 34.35 24.94
CA ILE A 1143 33.96 34.27 25.10
C ILE A 1143 33.58 33.82 26.53
N PRO A 1144 32.62 34.46 27.21
CA PRO A 1144 32.10 33.99 28.50
C PRO A 1144 31.53 32.58 28.43
N CYS A 1145 31.68 31.81 29.51
CA CYS A 1145 31.37 30.37 29.50
C CYS A 1145 29.90 30.09 29.14
N GLU A 1146 28.98 30.81 29.78
CA GLU A 1146 27.54 30.69 29.53
C GLU A 1146 27.17 31.05 28.08
N GLN A 1147 27.79 32.08 27.49
CA GLN A 1147 27.48 32.51 26.12
C GLN A 1147 27.86 31.44 25.08
N LEU A 1148 29.00 30.77 25.27
CA LEU A 1148 29.42 29.68 24.37
C LEU A 1148 28.51 28.45 24.48
N VAL A 1149 28.05 28.11 25.70
CA VAL A 1149 27.06 27.05 25.92
C VAL A 1149 25.73 27.41 25.27
N THR A 1150 25.23 28.62 25.52
CA THR A 1150 23.94 29.12 25.00
C THR A 1150 23.92 29.11 23.47
N ALA A 1151 24.96 29.63 22.82
CA ALA A 1151 25.04 29.68 21.35
C ALA A 1151 25.00 28.28 20.70
N LEU A 1152 25.53 27.24 21.35
CA LEU A 1152 25.38 25.86 20.87
C LEU A 1152 23.98 25.29 21.18
N CYS A 1153 23.38 25.69 22.30
CA CYS A 1153 22.04 25.26 22.67
C CYS A 1153 20.98 25.84 21.72
N ASP A 1154 21.16 27.08 21.24
CA ASP A 1154 20.35 27.66 20.16
C ASP A 1154 20.50 26.85 18.85
N ILE A 1155 21.72 26.42 18.51
CA ILE A 1155 21.97 25.53 17.35
C ILE A 1155 21.27 24.17 17.53
N LYS A 1156 21.38 23.54 18.71
CA LYS A 1156 20.68 22.29 19.03
C LYS A 1156 19.16 22.46 18.92
N GLN A 1157 18.62 23.53 19.50
CA GLN A 1157 17.19 23.84 19.52
C GLN A 1157 16.65 24.13 18.11
N ALA A 1158 17.43 24.80 17.25
CA ALA A 1158 17.07 24.96 15.84
C ALA A 1158 16.93 23.60 15.11
N TYR A 1159 17.76 22.61 15.47
CA TYR A 1159 17.65 21.23 14.95
C TYR A 1159 16.50 20.42 15.58
N THR A 1160 15.78 20.97 16.57
CA THR A 1160 14.48 20.45 17.04
C THR A 1160 13.28 21.25 16.54
N GLN A 1161 13.48 22.50 16.10
CA GLN A 1161 12.41 23.40 15.64
C GLN A 1161 12.17 23.34 14.12
N PHE A 1162 13.18 23.06 13.30
CA PHE A 1162 13.07 23.08 11.84
C PHE A 1162 13.02 21.69 11.21
N GLY A 1163 11.91 21.38 10.55
CA GLY A 1163 11.70 20.12 9.83
C GLY A 1163 12.71 19.88 8.71
N GLY A 1164 13.14 18.64 8.55
CA GLY A 1164 14.18 18.22 7.59
C GLY A 1164 15.58 18.06 8.22
N LYS A 1165 15.75 18.51 9.46
CA LYS A 1165 16.92 18.19 10.31
C LYS A 1165 16.54 17.10 11.32
N ARG A 1166 17.54 16.37 11.86
CA ARG A 1166 17.37 15.52 13.04
C ARG A 1166 18.01 16.21 14.27
N PRO A 1167 17.47 16.01 15.48
CA PRO A 1167 18.18 16.40 16.70
C PRO A 1167 19.55 15.71 16.80
N PHE A 1168 20.49 16.36 17.51
CA PHE A 1168 21.80 15.80 17.79
C PHE A 1168 21.70 14.83 18.97
N GLY A 1169 22.08 13.57 18.77
CA GLY A 1169 22.02 12.48 19.75
C GLY A 1169 23.15 12.53 20.77
N VAL A 1170 23.42 13.70 21.37
CA VAL A 1170 24.55 13.92 22.27
C VAL A 1170 24.28 14.97 23.35
N SER A 1171 24.57 14.59 24.60
CA SER A 1171 24.70 15.52 25.72
C SER A 1171 26.16 15.91 25.93
N LEU A 1172 26.37 17.14 26.40
CA LEU A 1172 27.70 17.66 26.70
C LEU A 1172 27.73 18.14 28.16
N LEU A 1173 28.82 17.86 28.87
CA LEU A 1173 29.22 18.58 30.08
C LEU A 1173 30.35 19.53 29.73
N TYR A 1174 30.28 20.78 30.17
CA TYR A 1174 31.28 21.81 29.88
C TYR A 1174 31.92 22.24 31.18
N MET A 1175 33.25 22.26 31.22
CA MET A 1175 33.99 23.01 32.24
C MET A 1175 34.55 24.29 31.64
N GLY A 1176 34.49 25.37 32.39
CA GLY A 1176 34.99 26.67 31.96
C GLY A 1176 35.41 27.56 33.11
N TRP A 1177 36.22 28.57 32.82
CA TRP A 1177 36.57 29.65 33.73
C TRP A 1177 36.35 31.00 33.04
N ASP A 1178 35.78 31.98 33.73
CA ASP A 1178 35.83 33.37 33.26
C ASP A 1178 36.05 34.39 34.39
N LYS A 1179 36.33 35.62 33.96
CA LYS A 1179 36.70 36.76 34.81
C LYS A 1179 35.56 37.29 35.70
N HIS A 1180 34.31 36.86 35.50
CA HIS A 1180 33.13 37.33 36.21
C HIS A 1180 32.61 36.30 37.22
N TYR A 1181 32.45 35.05 36.79
CA TYR A 1181 31.84 33.98 37.58
C TYR A 1181 32.84 32.93 38.06
N GLY A 1182 34.09 32.98 37.60
CA GLY A 1182 35.12 32.01 37.97
C GLY A 1182 34.89 30.64 37.34
N PHE A 1183 35.20 29.59 38.09
CA PHE A 1183 35.03 28.19 37.64
C PHE A 1183 33.56 27.82 37.54
N GLN A 1184 33.19 27.22 36.41
CA GLN A 1184 31.82 26.89 36.05
C GLN A 1184 31.74 25.48 35.44
N LEU A 1185 30.63 24.80 35.72
CA LEU A 1185 30.28 23.50 35.16
C LEU A 1185 28.85 23.59 34.61
N TYR A 1186 28.67 23.33 33.31
CA TYR A 1186 27.37 23.31 32.64
C TYR A 1186 27.07 21.94 32.04
N GLN A 1187 25.79 21.68 31.77
CA GLN A 1187 25.29 20.53 31.01
C GLN A 1187 24.36 21.01 29.90
N SER A 1188 24.37 20.37 28.72
CA SER A 1188 23.33 20.54 27.68
C SER A 1188 22.80 19.21 27.14
N ASP A 1189 21.51 19.17 26.80
CA ASP A 1189 20.78 17.99 26.30
C ASP A 1189 20.48 18.07 24.78
N PRO A 1190 19.86 17.06 24.14
CA PRO A 1190 19.49 17.11 22.72
C PRO A 1190 18.44 18.15 22.32
N SER A 1191 17.60 18.63 23.25
CA SER A 1191 16.59 19.66 22.96
C SER A 1191 17.13 21.10 22.98
N GLY A 1192 18.38 21.28 23.39
CA GLY A 1192 18.97 22.60 23.61
C GLY A 1192 18.58 23.21 24.95
N ASN A 1193 18.16 22.41 25.94
CA ASN A 1193 18.18 22.90 27.32
C ASN A 1193 19.62 22.86 27.82
N TYR A 1194 19.97 23.82 28.69
CA TYR A 1194 21.20 23.79 29.46
C TYR A 1194 20.97 24.24 30.91
N GLY A 1195 21.95 23.96 31.77
CA GLY A 1195 21.93 24.41 33.16
C GLY A 1195 23.31 24.29 33.80
N GLY A 1196 23.57 25.14 34.80
CA GLY A 1196 24.78 25.09 35.63
C GLY A 1196 24.65 24.09 36.78
N TRP A 1197 25.73 23.40 37.12
CA TRP A 1197 25.76 22.32 38.12
C TRP A 1197 26.98 22.44 39.05
N LYS A 1198 26.86 21.88 40.27
CA LYS A 1198 28.00 21.73 41.19
C LYS A 1198 28.66 20.34 41.06
N ALA A 1199 27.83 19.31 40.84
CA ALA A 1199 28.24 18.01 40.32
C ALA A 1199 27.08 17.40 39.51
N THR A 1200 27.37 16.73 38.40
CA THR A 1200 26.37 16.06 37.55
C THR A 1200 26.99 14.95 36.69
N CYS A 1201 26.16 14.13 36.05
CA CYS A 1201 26.56 13.03 35.17
C CYS A 1201 25.59 12.84 34.00
N ILE A 1202 26.13 12.43 32.85
CA ILE A 1202 25.41 12.07 31.61
C ILE A 1202 25.92 10.70 31.09
N GLY A 1203 25.18 10.07 30.18
CA GLY A 1203 25.49 8.73 29.66
C GLY A 1203 24.77 7.61 30.42
N ASN A 1204 25.23 6.37 30.23
CA ASN A 1204 24.71 5.19 30.93
C ASN A 1204 24.81 5.34 32.45
N ASN A 1205 23.89 4.71 33.19
CA ASN A 1205 23.82 4.70 34.66
C ASN A 1205 23.84 6.09 35.34
N SER A 1206 23.66 7.18 34.59
CA SER A 1206 23.79 8.56 35.07
C SER A 1206 22.85 8.92 36.23
N ALA A 1207 21.65 8.34 36.28
CA ALA A 1207 20.73 8.51 37.41
C ALA A 1207 21.32 7.97 38.74
N ALA A 1208 22.00 6.81 38.71
CA ALA A 1208 22.69 6.25 39.86
C ALA A 1208 23.95 7.07 40.22
N ALA A 1209 24.72 7.50 39.21
CA ALA A 1209 25.87 8.38 39.39
C ALA A 1209 25.49 9.71 40.06
N VAL A 1210 24.42 10.37 39.59
CA VAL A 1210 23.88 11.60 40.21
C VAL A 1210 23.36 11.35 41.63
N SER A 1211 22.77 10.19 41.91
CA SER A 1211 22.35 9.84 43.28
C SER A 1211 23.54 9.70 44.23
N MET A 1212 24.63 9.08 43.79
CA MET A 1212 25.88 8.98 44.56
C MET A 1212 26.56 10.35 44.73
N LEU A 1213 26.66 11.14 43.66
CA LEU A 1213 27.21 12.50 43.72
C LEU A 1213 26.43 13.37 44.72
N LYS A 1214 25.09 13.28 44.76
CA LYS A 1214 24.25 13.98 45.75
C LYS A 1214 24.46 13.53 47.20
N GLN A 1215 24.97 12.31 47.42
CA GLN A 1215 25.24 11.78 48.77
C GLN A 1215 26.66 12.12 49.26
N ASP A 1216 27.65 12.07 48.38
CA ASP A 1216 29.07 12.18 48.72
C ASP A 1216 29.68 13.58 48.46
N PHE A 1217 29.08 14.41 47.60
CA PHE A 1217 29.56 15.77 47.32
C PHE A 1217 29.28 16.70 48.50
N LYS A 1218 30.29 17.46 48.92
CA LYS A 1218 30.16 18.49 49.95
C LYS A 1218 30.47 19.88 49.41
N GLU A 1219 29.45 20.73 49.36
CA GLU A 1219 29.62 22.12 48.95
C GLU A 1219 30.60 22.87 49.89
N GLY A 1220 31.55 23.60 49.32
CA GLY A 1220 32.56 24.37 50.06
C GLY A 1220 33.72 23.55 50.65
N GLU A 1221 33.63 22.21 50.74
CA GLU A 1221 34.73 21.34 51.22
C GLU A 1221 35.53 20.69 50.07
N MET A 1222 35.06 20.72 48.82
CA MET A 1222 35.72 20.02 47.70
C MET A 1222 36.94 20.78 47.14
N THR A 1223 38.11 20.16 47.26
CA THR A 1223 39.29 20.42 46.42
C THR A 1223 39.33 19.48 45.22
N LEU A 1224 40.10 19.80 44.17
CA LEU A 1224 40.32 18.95 43.01
C LEU A 1224 40.79 17.52 43.39
N SER A 1225 41.62 17.38 44.41
CA SER A 1225 42.07 16.07 44.90
C SER A 1225 40.94 15.24 45.52
N THR A 1226 40.03 15.86 46.27
CA THR A 1226 38.83 15.19 46.79
C THR A 1226 37.79 14.90 45.71
N ALA A 1227 37.64 15.81 44.74
CA ALA A 1227 36.78 15.62 43.57
C ALA A 1227 37.26 14.45 42.69
N LEU A 1228 38.58 14.31 42.50
CA LEU A 1228 39.17 13.19 41.76
C LEU A 1228 38.90 11.84 42.43
N ALA A 1229 39.07 11.77 43.76
CA ALA A 1229 38.73 10.57 44.53
C ALA A 1229 37.23 10.23 44.44
N LEU A 1230 36.34 11.24 44.47
CA LEU A 1230 34.91 11.06 44.29
C LEU A 1230 34.54 10.60 42.88
N ALA A 1231 35.13 11.20 41.84
CA ALA A 1231 34.91 10.80 40.44
C ALA A 1231 35.28 9.32 40.20
N ILE A 1232 36.43 8.88 40.71
CA ILE A 1232 36.88 7.49 40.63
C ILE A 1232 35.96 6.56 41.42
N LYS A 1233 35.50 6.97 42.62
CA LYS A 1233 34.54 6.22 43.44
C LYS A 1233 33.18 6.02 42.74
N VAL A 1234 32.72 7.01 41.97
CA VAL A 1234 31.48 6.94 41.18
C VAL A 1234 31.68 6.03 39.97
N LEU A 1235 32.66 6.30 39.11
CA LEU A 1235 32.89 5.51 37.89
C LEU A 1235 33.10 4.02 38.18
N ASN A 1236 33.90 3.68 39.21
CA ASN A 1236 34.13 2.28 39.62
C ASN A 1236 32.87 1.57 40.20
N LYS A 1237 31.75 2.28 40.33
CA LYS A 1237 30.44 1.72 40.72
C LYS A 1237 29.36 1.81 39.63
N THR A 1238 29.58 2.57 38.56
CA THR A 1238 28.59 2.80 37.49
C THR A 1238 29.03 2.34 36.10
N MET A 1239 30.32 2.06 35.89
CA MET A 1239 30.83 1.43 34.66
C MET A 1239 30.42 -0.05 34.59
N ASP A 1240 30.09 -0.52 33.39
CA ASP A 1240 29.64 -1.91 33.15
C ASP A 1240 30.79 -2.96 33.17
N VAL A 1241 32.02 -2.57 33.58
CA VAL A 1241 33.25 -3.37 33.46
C VAL A 1241 33.80 -3.74 34.83
N SER A 1242 34.06 -5.03 35.06
CA SER A 1242 34.36 -5.62 36.38
C SER A 1242 35.63 -5.15 37.09
N LYS A 1243 36.49 -4.35 36.43
CA LYS A 1243 37.66 -3.67 37.01
C LYS A 1243 37.96 -2.36 36.25
N LEU A 1244 38.14 -1.29 37.01
CA LEU A 1244 38.74 -0.04 36.55
C LEU A 1244 40.19 -0.29 36.06
N SER A 1245 40.59 0.34 34.95
CA SER A 1245 42.00 0.44 34.52
C SER A 1245 42.24 1.79 33.86
N ALA A 1246 43.49 2.25 33.85
CA ALA A 1246 43.86 3.59 33.38
C ALA A 1246 43.48 3.84 31.91
N GLU A 1247 43.45 2.81 31.05
CA GLU A 1247 43.06 2.94 29.64
C GLU A 1247 41.57 3.23 29.45
N LYS A 1248 40.74 2.92 30.45
CA LYS A 1248 39.26 2.96 30.39
C LYS A 1248 38.67 4.24 30.97
N VAL A 1249 39.50 5.17 31.43
CA VAL A 1249 39.05 6.44 32.01
C VAL A 1249 39.83 7.59 31.38
N GLU A 1250 39.12 8.65 31.01
CA GLU A 1250 39.69 9.91 30.55
C GLU A 1250 39.39 10.99 31.58
N ILE A 1251 40.41 11.73 32.02
CA ILE A 1251 40.28 12.75 33.07
C ILE A 1251 40.98 14.04 32.63
N ALA A 1252 40.30 15.16 32.83
CA ALA A 1252 40.88 16.49 32.62
C ALA A 1252 40.47 17.45 33.74
N THR A 1253 41.39 18.32 34.13
CA THR A 1253 41.16 19.36 35.13
C THR A 1253 41.44 20.74 34.55
N LEU A 1254 40.50 21.65 34.77
CA LEU A 1254 40.65 23.07 34.53
C LEU A 1254 41.08 23.74 35.84
N THR A 1255 42.28 24.31 35.86
CA THR A 1255 42.84 24.98 37.04
C THR A 1255 43.29 26.39 36.68
N ARG A 1256 43.69 27.18 37.69
CA ARG A 1256 44.25 28.52 37.48
C ARG A 1256 45.41 28.74 38.42
N GLU A 1257 46.62 28.86 37.88
CA GLU A 1257 47.80 29.26 38.63
C GLU A 1257 47.53 30.51 39.47
N LYS A 1258 47.63 30.36 40.79
CA LYS A 1258 47.68 31.51 41.71
C LYS A 1258 49.07 32.13 41.58
N ARG A 1259 49.12 33.46 41.48
CA ARG A 1259 50.34 34.24 41.70
C ARG A 1259 50.71 34.28 43.17
#